data_AF-A0A9J7AA34-F1
#
_entry.id   AF-A0A9J7AA34-F1
#
_cell.length_a   1.000
_cell.length_b   1.000
_cell.length_c   1.000
_cell.angle_alpha   90.00
_cell.angle_beta   90.00
_cell.angle_gamma   90.00
#
_symmetry.space_group_name_H-M   'P 1'
#
loop_
_entity.id
_entity.type
_entity.pdbx_description
1 polymer ?
#
loop_
_entity_poly.entity_id
_entity_poly.type
_entity_poly.pdbx_seq_one_letter_code
_entity_poly.pdbx_strand_id
1 'polypeptide(L)'
;MNRMLLVSAVVLMGSLAGCGSDSDDDDPIVIKVPSEQDSTPEPEPEPEPEPEPEPEPEVPSGPFVCPETGLYFCEDFASGDLSRWNILASPENTEGATGEFDILDDNGNNVLRYTAATAGPNKVDGELLLVTPEAFADVPSADYFVEARIRPRQNSNTASKFLYMMARYDSPGNWYAGGLNVQNSSSSTKVEVAKSEAGSISRPVQAGKPILLGEAGETDGVWYTVRFELIGDALSVYLNGEKLGTSEENLYGEKGLIGLYTYNRSFEIDDIKVGDPAVKPVQLTIDYAEPTWEVEAGNSPLQVTVAALQDDGVTADTFSVESSDPAVVSVSTDGNLVSLTPLAQGEASITFTSGSDGSITRSIDVVVAEGFTMPSETYGDLANKVMPAVAATDVHIDQPLSITFDDTPQLGDIGSVRIFRSSDNALVDVINLGPEINHIGYPGQDRVRSVYYQPFMIDGNTLHIQPHTGVLEYGADYYVAIGDGVVNATLNGKAFAGLGETAGWSFSTKAEKPTGTEVIVDDDGAADFRSVQGALNYMMADVGKDDAAVITVKNGSYQEMLFLRNKNNLTIKGESRDGVVIHYDNYESFNGGSGGSAAPGPGTPGGGRSVFLVEGADNLVLDTLTLKNDHLRVDDASNQAETIYFNSSYRLIAKNANFISEQDTLLLKGYTWFYDTLVAGNVDFIWGYSVASLFENSEIRSLGDSKSSSNGGYVLQARTQNITDPGFVFLNSRLTQGPGPSGNVIPAGASYLARSGGSADYFDNVTFINCAMDSHINAIGWAGEGINSQPAPNPVVASAESGWREYGSTDLDGVPLDLSSREFGYVLSAGEAAPFMDRASVFAGYNGGEGWNPEP
;
A
#
# COMPACT_ATOMS: atom_id res chain seq x y z
N MET A 1 54.40 -32.06 6.74
CA MET A 1 54.96 -30.90 6.01
C MET A 1 54.06 -29.72 6.31
N ASN A 2 54.33 -28.95 7.38
CA ASN A 2 55.13 -27.69 7.42
C ASN A 2 54.51 -26.61 6.51
N ARG A 3 54.11 -25.39 6.95
CA ARG A 3 54.25 -24.54 8.17
C ARG A 3 53.07 -23.52 8.15
N MET A 4 52.42 -23.07 9.25
CA MET A 4 52.88 -22.10 10.29
C MET A 4 53.34 -20.74 9.68
N LEU A 5 53.08 -19.53 10.18
CA LEU A 5 52.70 -18.94 11.48
C LEU A 5 52.62 -17.40 11.22
N LEU A 6 51.77 -16.63 11.91
CA LEU A 6 52.22 -15.64 12.92
C LEU A 6 51.04 -14.85 13.53
N VAL A 7 50.87 -15.08 14.82
CA VAL A 7 50.25 -14.24 15.84
C VAL A 7 51.37 -13.41 16.47
N SER A 8 51.08 -12.18 16.91
CA SER A 8 51.81 -11.55 18.03
C SER A 8 50.84 -10.74 18.90
N ALA A 9 50.85 -11.07 20.19
CA ALA A 9 50.13 -10.44 21.29
C ALA A 9 51.10 -9.65 22.21
N VAL A 10 50.59 -9.22 23.38
CA VAL A 10 51.27 -9.05 24.70
C VAL A 10 51.68 -7.57 24.99
N VAL A 11 51.45 -6.88 26.13
CA VAL A 11 51.05 -7.14 27.55
C VAL A 11 50.57 -5.79 28.19
N LEU A 12 49.53 -5.67 29.02
CA LEU A 12 49.30 -5.94 30.47
C LEU A 12 49.93 -4.97 31.53
N MET A 13 49.04 -4.34 32.32
CA MET A 13 49.05 -3.96 33.77
C MET A 13 50.05 -2.95 34.41
N GLY A 14 49.51 -2.09 35.31
CA GLY A 14 50.10 -1.89 36.66
C GLY A 14 50.19 -0.47 37.28
N SER A 15 49.13 -0.05 38.00
CA SER A 15 49.07 0.56 39.36
C SER A 15 50.13 1.54 39.97
N LEU A 16 49.61 2.72 40.39
CA LEU A 16 49.60 3.39 41.72
C LEU A 16 50.87 3.79 42.55
N ALA A 17 50.69 4.93 43.25
CA ALA A 17 51.36 5.51 44.44
C ALA A 17 52.74 6.19 44.20
N GLY A 18 53.06 7.40 44.68
CA GLY A 18 52.55 8.18 45.81
C GLY A 18 53.57 8.17 46.97
N CYS A 19 54.40 9.22 47.10
CA CYS A 19 55.20 9.54 48.29
C CYS A 19 55.67 11.00 48.22
N GLY A 20 55.46 11.78 49.28
CA GLY A 20 55.98 13.15 49.44
C GLY A 20 57.05 13.25 50.53
N SER A 21 57.65 14.43 50.68
CA SER A 21 58.02 15.08 51.97
C SER A 21 58.83 16.37 51.77
N ASP A 22 58.30 17.48 52.30
CA ASP A 22 58.84 18.60 53.08
C ASP A 22 60.28 19.14 52.93
N SER A 23 60.37 20.49 52.94
CA SER A 23 60.96 21.36 53.99
C SER A 23 61.29 22.75 53.39
N ASP A 24 60.58 23.82 53.77
CA ASP A 24 60.94 24.86 54.77
C ASP A 24 61.82 26.01 54.20
N ASP A 25 61.28 27.24 54.18
CA ASP A 25 61.73 28.38 55.02
C ASP A 25 61.38 29.78 54.43
N ASP A 26 60.95 30.63 55.38
CA ASP A 26 61.05 32.10 55.49
C ASP A 26 60.14 33.10 54.74
N ASP A 27 59.10 33.53 55.50
CA ASP A 27 58.44 34.85 55.57
C ASP A 27 59.42 36.01 55.96
N PRO A 28 59.01 37.30 56.13
CA PRO A 28 57.92 38.14 55.57
C PRO A 28 58.42 39.59 55.22
N ILE A 29 57.51 40.53 54.84
CA ILE A 29 57.39 41.92 55.39
C ILE A 29 56.43 42.81 54.54
N VAL A 30 55.65 43.61 55.28
CA VAL A 30 54.47 44.45 54.99
C VAL A 30 54.87 45.84 54.43
N ILE A 31 54.09 46.59 53.59
CA ILE A 31 53.21 47.75 53.95
C ILE A 31 52.72 48.54 52.68
N LYS A 32 51.38 48.70 52.60
CA LYS A 32 50.45 49.78 52.13
C LYS A 32 50.73 50.77 50.95
N VAL A 33 49.82 50.74 49.95
CA VAL A 33 48.90 51.78 49.31
C VAL A 33 49.47 53.22 49.09
N PRO A 34 49.39 53.87 47.88
CA PRO A 34 48.12 54.41 47.32
C PRO A 34 47.93 54.71 45.80
N SER A 35 46.64 54.93 45.47
CA SER A 35 45.97 55.89 44.54
C SER A 35 46.00 55.76 43.01
N GLU A 36 44.79 56.02 42.47
CA GLU A 36 44.33 56.13 41.08
C GLU A 36 45.14 57.07 40.18
N GLN A 37 45.21 56.72 38.88
CA GLN A 37 45.30 57.70 37.82
C GLN A 37 44.51 57.24 36.59
N ASP A 38 43.66 58.16 36.14
CA ASP A 38 42.75 58.15 35.00
C ASP A 38 43.54 58.24 33.68
N SER A 39 43.20 57.40 32.69
CA SER A 39 43.59 57.60 31.30
C SER A 39 42.54 57.00 30.36
N THR A 40 41.81 57.92 29.72
CA THR A 40 40.84 57.72 28.63
C THR A 40 41.42 56.87 27.48
N PRO A 41 40.63 55.95 26.89
CA PRO A 41 41.05 55.10 25.78
C PRO A 41 41.01 55.81 24.41
N GLU A 42 41.93 55.42 23.53
CA GLU A 42 41.99 55.79 22.11
C GLU A 42 40.71 55.40 21.35
N PRO A 43 40.33 56.14 20.29
CA PRO A 43 39.16 55.82 19.47
C PRO A 43 39.43 54.58 18.59
N GLU A 44 38.45 53.67 18.56
CA GLU A 44 38.43 52.51 17.68
C GLU A 44 38.37 52.93 16.19
N PRO A 45 39.01 52.16 15.28
CA PRO A 45 38.95 52.44 13.85
C PRO A 45 37.53 52.21 13.30
N GLU A 46 37.11 53.07 12.37
CA GLU A 46 35.81 52.96 11.68
C GLU A 46 35.66 51.61 10.96
N PRO A 47 34.47 50.97 10.99
CA PRO A 47 34.23 49.73 10.28
C PRO A 47 34.28 49.94 8.77
N GLU A 48 34.94 49.03 8.06
CA GLU A 48 34.91 48.98 6.59
C GLU A 48 33.46 48.77 6.10
N PRO A 49 33.04 49.41 4.99
CA PRO A 49 31.71 49.21 4.44
C PRO A 49 31.52 47.75 3.99
N GLU A 50 30.39 47.17 4.40
CA GLU A 50 29.97 45.83 3.98
C GLU A 50 29.91 45.75 2.44
N PRO A 51 30.39 44.66 1.83
CA PRO A 51 30.24 44.45 0.39
C PRO A 51 28.75 44.40 0.03
N GLU A 52 28.36 45.11 -1.03
CA GLU A 52 27.01 45.03 -1.58
C GLU A 52 26.67 43.56 -1.90
N PRO A 53 25.45 43.08 -1.60
CA PRO A 53 25.03 41.73 -1.93
C PRO A 53 25.12 41.55 -3.46
N GLU A 54 25.81 40.50 -3.90
CA GLU A 54 25.73 40.07 -5.29
C GLU A 54 24.27 39.75 -5.62
N PRO A 55 23.76 40.14 -6.79
CA PRO A 55 22.42 39.75 -7.20
C PRO A 55 22.33 38.21 -7.21
N GLU A 56 21.33 37.68 -6.51
CA GLU A 56 20.99 36.26 -6.57
C GLU A 56 20.84 35.82 -8.04
N PRO A 57 21.41 34.67 -8.44
CA PRO A 57 21.08 34.11 -9.74
C PRO A 57 19.59 33.78 -9.76
N GLU A 58 18.83 34.46 -10.61
CA GLU A 58 17.45 34.09 -10.91
C GLU A 58 17.45 32.63 -11.39
N VAL A 59 16.87 31.74 -10.58
CA VAL A 59 16.56 30.36 -10.99
C VAL A 59 15.52 30.48 -12.10
N PRO A 60 15.81 30.05 -13.35
CA PRO A 60 14.84 30.21 -14.42
C PRO A 60 13.75 29.16 -14.26
N SER A 61 12.61 29.54 -13.68
CA SER A 61 11.37 28.74 -13.67
C SER A 61 10.61 28.83 -15.00
N GLY A 62 11.35 28.78 -16.12
CA GLY A 62 10.78 28.79 -17.47
C GLY A 62 10.41 27.39 -17.96
N PRO A 63 9.61 27.30 -19.05
CA PRO A 63 9.36 26.03 -19.73
C PRO A 63 10.67 25.38 -20.18
N PHE A 64 10.69 24.04 -20.27
CA PHE A 64 11.85 23.32 -20.79
C PHE A 64 12.12 23.76 -22.23
N VAL A 65 13.41 23.96 -22.55
CA VAL A 65 13.84 24.30 -23.91
C VAL A 65 14.88 23.28 -24.34
N CYS A 66 14.71 22.74 -25.53
CA CYS A 66 15.65 21.77 -26.07
C CYS A 66 17.07 22.35 -26.14
N PRO A 67 18.07 21.68 -25.53
CA PRO A 67 19.44 22.17 -25.56
C PRO A 67 20.03 22.06 -26.97
N GLU A 68 20.93 22.98 -27.33
CA GLU A 68 21.60 22.97 -28.64
C GLU A 68 22.48 21.74 -28.87
N THR A 69 22.96 21.09 -27.79
CA THR A 69 23.85 19.92 -27.85
C THR A 69 23.57 18.96 -26.69
N GLY A 70 24.06 17.72 -26.78
CA GLY A 70 24.00 16.72 -25.70
C GLY A 70 22.90 15.67 -25.86
N LEU A 71 21.86 15.96 -26.65
CA LEU A 71 20.81 15.01 -27.03
C LEU A 71 20.94 14.63 -28.51
N TYR A 72 20.57 13.40 -28.85
CA TYR A 72 20.50 12.92 -30.24
C TYR A 72 19.22 13.40 -30.93
N PHE A 73 18.14 13.55 -30.17
CA PHE A 73 16.88 14.15 -30.60
C PHE A 73 16.24 14.85 -29.39
N CYS A 74 15.61 15.99 -29.64
CA CYS A 74 14.81 16.71 -28.66
C CYS A 74 13.63 17.38 -29.35
N GLU A 75 12.47 17.36 -28.68
CA GLU A 75 11.27 18.10 -29.04
C GLU A 75 10.65 18.70 -27.78
N ASP A 76 10.47 20.03 -27.75
CA ASP A 76 9.85 20.79 -26.65
C ASP A 76 8.50 21.41 -27.06
N PHE A 77 8.06 21.17 -28.31
CA PHE A 77 6.80 21.64 -28.88
C PHE A 77 6.56 23.16 -28.85
N ALA A 78 7.54 23.96 -28.42
CA ALA A 78 7.44 25.41 -28.30
C ALA A 78 7.05 26.09 -29.63
N SER A 79 7.51 25.53 -30.75
CA SER A 79 7.23 26.03 -32.10
C SER A 79 5.82 25.71 -32.63
N GLY A 80 5.16 24.70 -32.05
CA GLY A 80 3.93 24.10 -32.55
C GLY A 80 4.06 23.35 -33.88
N ASP A 81 5.28 23.16 -34.40
CA ASP A 81 5.51 22.41 -35.64
C ASP A 81 5.62 20.92 -35.38
N LEU A 82 4.68 20.14 -35.96
CA LEU A 82 4.66 18.69 -35.88
C LEU A 82 5.22 17.99 -37.12
N SER A 83 5.88 18.70 -38.03
CA SER A 83 6.43 18.15 -39.29
C SER A 83 7.48 17.05 -39.10
N ARG A 84 8.06 16.94 -37.90
CA ARG A 84 9.01 15.90 -37.49
C ARG A 84 8.33 14.59 -37.09
N TRP A 85 7.00 14.56 -37.08
CA TRP A 85 6.19 13.42 -36.69
C TRP A 85 5.27 12.97 -37.81
N ASN A 86 5.24 11.68 -38.08
CA ASN A 86 4.21 11.03 -38.87
C ASN A 86 3.04 10.67 -37.96
N ILE A 87 2.02 11.53 -37.91
CA ILE A 87 0.82 11.33 -37.10
C ILE A 87 -0.07 10.26 -37.77
N LEU A 88 -0.30 9.15 -37.05
CA LEU A 88 -1.12 8.02 -37.50
C LEU A 88 -2.56 8.16 -37.00
N ALA A 89 -2.76 8.81 -35.86
CA ALA A 89 -4.07 9.01 -35.26
C ALA A 89 -4.91 10.03 -36.03
N SER A 90 -6.19 9.70 -36.25
CA SER A 90 -7.17 10.62 -36.84
C SER A 90 -8.57 10.34 -36.30
N PRO A 91 -9.40 11.36 -36.04
CA PRO A 91 -10.80 11.14 -35.66
C PRO A 91 -11.62 10.44 -36.76
N GLU A 92 -11.16 10.48 -38.01
CA GLU A 92 -11.84 9.89 -39.17
C GLU A 92 -11.40 8.43 -39.45
N ASN A 93 -10.45 7.88 -38.69
CA ASN A 93 -9.97 6.53 -38.91
C ASN A 93 -11.07 5.50 -38.63
N THR A 94 -11.33 4.64 -39.62
CA THR A 94 -12.21 3.47 -39.46
C THR A 94 -11.43 2.17 -39.19
N GLU A 95 -10.13 2.19 -39.47
CA GLU A 95 -9.13 1.16 -39.15
C GLU A 95 -7.85 1.93 -38.71
N GLY A 96 -7.22 1.56 -37.59
CA GLY A 96 -6.09 2.32 -37.00
C GLY A 96 -6.49 3.28 -35.86
N ALA A 97 -5.51 4.07 -35.39
CA ALA A 97 -5.68 4.89 -34.18
C ALA A 97 -6.68 6.04 -34.33
N THR A 98 -7.63 6.11 -33.41
CA THR A 98 -8.68 7.14 -33.39
C THR A 98 -8.42 8.16 -32.30
N GLY A 99 -8.56 9.44 -32.61
CA GLY A 99 -8.30 10.55 -31.68
C GLY A 99 -7.60 11.69 -32.42
N GLU A 100 -7.31 12.77 -31.70
CA GLU A 100 -6.66 13.94 -32.29
C GLU A 100 -5.51 14.46 -31.45
N PHE A 101 -4.50 15.01 -32.14
CA PHE A 101 -3.41 15.77 -31.55
C PHE A 101 -3.65 17.26 -31.76
N ASP A 102 -3.31 18.04 -30.75
CA ASP A 102 -3.25 19.50 -30.81
C ASP A 102 -2.09 20.04 -29.95
N ILE A 103 -1.78 21.33 -30.13
CA ILE A 103 -0.81 22.04 -29.28
C ILE A 103 -1.59 22.86 -28.27
N LEU A 104 -1.40 22.54 -27.00
CA LEU A 104 -2.03 23.22 -25.87
C LEU A 104 -1.05 24.26 -25.29
N ASP A 105 -1.51 25.50 -25.15
CA ASP A 105 -0.80 26.52 -24.35
C ASP A 105 -1.15 26.31 -22.87
N ASP A 106 -0.20 25.74 -22.13
CA ASP A 106 -0.26 25.51 -20.69
C ASP A 106 0.55 26.62 -19.98
N ASN A 107 -0.12 27.74 -19.71
CA ASN A 107 0.43 28.89 -19.00
C ASN A 107 1.72 29.49 -19.64
N GLY A 108 1.73 29.62 -20.97
CA GLY A 108 2.88 30.13 -21.72
C GLY A 108 3.88 29.05 -22.13
N ASN A 109 3.59 27.79 -21.85
CA ASN A 109 4.33 26.62 -22.32
C ASN A 109 3.50 25.81 -23.33
N ASN A 110 4.01 25.61 -24.53
CA ASN A 110 3.28 24.83 -25.54
C ASN A 110 3.60 23.34 -25.36
N VAL A 111 2.57 22.53 -25.12
CA VAL A 111 2.71 21.08 -24.92
C VAL A 111 1.91 20.32 -25.98
N LEU A 112 2.37 19.12 -26.35
CA LEU A 112 1.62 18.24 -27.24
C LEU A 112 0.50 17.56 -26.46
N ARG A 113 -0.75 17.75 -26.90
CA ARG A 113 -1.91 17.09 -26.31
C ARG A 113 -2.48 16.05 -27.25
N TYR A 114 -2.85 14.90 -26.69
CA TYR A 114 -3.63 13.88 -27.37
C TYR A 114 -4.96 13.65 -26.66
N THR A 115 -6.06 13.78 -27.41
CA THR A 115 -7.40 13.45 -26.94
C THR A 115 -7.85 12.14 -27.57
N ALA A 116 -7.93 11.08 -26.75
CA ALA A 116 -8.34 9.77 -27.20
C ALA A 116 -9.82 9.72 -27.57
N ALA A 117 -10.15 9.03 -28.67
CA ALA A 117 -11.53 8.69 -29.03
C ALA A 117 -11.89 7.26 -28.55
N THR A 118 -12.90 6.63 -29.15
CA THR A 118 -13.29 5.25 -28.81
C THR A 118 -12.25 4.26 -29.34
N ALA A 119 -11.71 3.41 -28.47
CA ALA A 119 -10.72 2.39 -28.85
C ALA A 119 -11.21 1.50 -30.01
N GLY A 120 -10.35 1.31 -31.02
CA GLY A 120 -10.54 0.31 -32.07
C GLY A 120 -10.46 -1.12 -31.51
N PRO A 121 -11.02 -2.12 -32.21
CA PRO A 121 -11.10 -3.49 -31.70
C PRO A 121 -9.74 -4.22 -31.64
N ASN A 122 -8.69 -3.72 -32.29
CA ASN A 122 -7.37 -4.35 -32.32
C ASN A 122 -6.33 -3.51 -31.58
N LYS A 123 -5.42 -4.15 -30.85
CA LYS A 123 -4.35 -3.42 -30.12
C LYS A 123 -3.39 -2.68 -31.04
N VAL A 124 -3.23 -3.11 -32.29
CA VAL A 124 -2.44 -2.37 -33.30
C VAL A 124 -3.03 -0.99 -33.62
N ASP A 125 -4.31 -0.78 -33.32
CA ASP A 125 -4.97 0.52 -33.46
C ASP A 125 -4.52 1.54 -32.39
N GLY A 126 -3.55 1.20 -31.52
CA GLY A 126 -3.04 2.12 -30.49
C GLY A 126 -1.80 2.93 -30.90
N GLU A 127 -1.22 2.68 -32.08
CA GLU A 127 -0.03 3.39 -32.55
C GLU A 127 -0.40 4.80 -33.03
N LEU A 128 0.01 5.84 -32.31
CA LEU A 128 -0.48 7.20 -32.50
C LEU A 128 0.36 8.04 -33.46
N LEU A 129 1.68 7.98 -33.30
CA LEU A 129 2.63 8.72 -34.11
C LEU A 129 4.00 8.05 -34.09
N LEU A 130 4.80 8.33 -35.11
CA LEU A 130 6.19 7.92 -35.23
C LEU A 130 7.04 9.12 -35.62
N VAL A 131 8.26 9.21 -35.11
CA VAL A 131 9.23 10.22 -35.57
C VAL A 131 9.57 9.97 -37.04
N THR A 132 9.81 11.02 -37.84
CA THR A 132 10.25 10.84 -39.22
C THR A 132 11.67 10.28 -39.28
N PRO A 133 12.00 9.46 -40.29
CA PRO A 133 13.37 8.95 -40.46
C PRO A 133 14.43 10.06 -40.52
N GLU A 134 14.09 11.20 -41.11
CA GLU A 134 14.97 12.37 -41.21
C GLU A 134 15.24 12.99 -39.85
N ALA A 135 14.21 13.14 -39.02
CA ALA A 135 14.36 13.71 -37.67
C ALA A 135 15.10 12.78 -36.71
N PHE A 136 15.12 11.46 -36.98
CA PHE A 136 15.79 10.44 -36.17
C PHE A 136 17.17 10.01 -36.71
N ALA A 137 17.66 10.69 -37.74
CA ALA A 137 18.89 10.29 -38.45
C ALA A 137 20.14 10.33 -37.54
N ASP A 138 20.19 11.27 -36.60
CA ASP A 138 21.34 11.54 -35.74
C ASP A 138 21.49 10.57 -34.55
N VAL A 139 20.53 9.65 -34.35
CA VAL A 139 20.64 8.59 -33.34
C VAL A 139 21.66 7.54 -33.81
N PRO A 140 22.79 7.37 -33.10
CA PRO A 140 23.97 6.70 -33.66
C PRO A 140 23.91 5.17 -33.60
N SER A 141 23.09 4.60 -32.71
CA SER A 141 23.05 3.16 -32.45
C SER A 141 21.67 2.69 -31.95
N ALA A 142 21.53 1.39 -31.67
CA ALA A 142 20.35 0.82 -31.02
C ALA A 142 20.34 0.98 -29.49
N ASP A 143 21.42 1.55 -28.94
CA ASP A 143 21.55 1.89 -27.53
C ASP A 143 21.31 3.39 -27.37
N TYR A 144 20.19 3.73 -26.74
CA TYR A 144 19.73 5.08 -26.46
C TYR A 144 18.69 5.03 -25.33
N PHE A 145 18.39 6.17 -24.71
CA PHE A 145 17.17 6.32 -23.95
C PHE A 145 16.13 7.12 -24.73
N VAL A 146 14.86 6.90 -24.46
CA VAL A 146 13.74 7.79 -24.78
C VAL A 146 13.17 8.28 -23.46
N GLU A 147 13.07 9.57 -23.27
CA GLU A 147 12.49 10.18 -22.08
C GLU A 147 11.40 11.16 -22.50
N ALA A 148 10.30 11.17 -21.78
CA ALA A 148 9.27 12.18 -21.96
C ALA A 148 8.70 12.60 -20.61
N ARG A 149 8.31 13.87 -20.52
CA ARG A 149 7.53 14.37 -19.42
C ARG A 149 6.05 14.35 -19.81
N ILE A 150 5.28 13.52 -19.12
CA ILE A 150 3.94 13.09 -19.50
C ILE A 150 2.95 13.44 -18.40
N ARG A 151 1.82 14.06 -18.76
CA ARG A 151 0.66 14.27 -17.87
C ARG A 151 -0.50 13.41 -18.36
N PRO A 152 -0.81 12.27 -17.70
CA PRO A 152 -1.90 11.41 -18.11
C PRO A 152 -3.26 11.96 -17.67
N ARG A 153 -4.32 11.66 -18.43
CA ARG A 153 -5.66 12.19 -18.20
C ARG A 153 -6.75 11.13 -18.25
N GLN A 154 -7.83 11.39 -17.52
CA GLN A 154 -9.04 10.60 -17.58
C GLN A 154 -9.71 10.68 -18.96
N ASN A 155 -10.39 9.59 -19.30
CA ASN A 155 -11.30 9.47 -20.44
C ASN A 155 -12.47 8.53 -20.07
N SER A 156 -13.54 8.52 -20.86
CA SER A 156 -14.86 8.01 -20.45
C SER A 156 -15.12 6.51 -20.65
N ASN A 157 -14.11 5.63 -20.65
CA ASN A 157 -14.29 4.21 -21.06
C ASN A 157 -13.32 3.17 -20.42
N THR A 158 -13.55 1.90 -20.77
CA THR A 158 -13.12 0.69 -20.01
C THR A 158 -12.07 -0.20 -20.68
N ALA A 159 -11.47 0.20 -21.81
CA ALA A 159 -10.43 -0.61 -22.47
C ALA A 159 -9.13 -0.67 -21.63
N SER A 160 -8.15 -1.51 -22.03
CA SER A 160 -6.79 -1.45 -21.45
C SER A 160 -6.20 -0.05 -21.62
N LYS A 161 -5.48 0.47 -20.63
CA LYS A 161 -5.17 1.91 -20.48
C LYS A 161 -3.67 2.18 -20.50
N PHE A 162 -3.05 1.88 -21.64
CA PHE A 162 -1.61 1.99 -21.81
C PHE A 162 -1.22 3.37 -22.33
N LEU A 163 -0.08 3.88 -21.89
CA LEU A 163 0.55 5.09 -22.40
C LEU A 163 2.04 4.84 -22.50
N TYR A 164 2.50 4.46 -23.68
CA TYR A 164 3.85 3.96 -23.89
C TYR A 164 4.62 4.81 -24.92
N MET A 165 5.92 4.96 -24.66
CA MET A 165 6.88 5.45 -25.65
C MET A 165 7.47 4.24 -26.37
N MET A 166 7.11 4.06 -27.64
CA MET A 166 7.65 3.01 -28.49
C MET A 166 9.10 3.33 -28.86
N ALA A 167 9.93 2.30 -28.93
CA ALA A 167 11.30 2.32 -29.40
C ALA A 167 11.65 0.98 -30.07
N ARG A 168 12.76 0.96 -30.83
CA ARG A 168 13.12 -0.18 -31.71
C ARG A 168 11.93 -0.67 -32.54
N TYR A 169 11.15 0.28 -33.05
CA TYR A 169 9.99 -0.01 -33.90
C TYR A 169 10.43 -0.71 -35.18
N ASP A 170 9.88 -1.89 -35.43
CA ASP A 170 10.11 -2.67 -36.65
C ASP A 170 8.95 -2.48 -37.66
N SER A 171 7.72 -2.70 -37.19
CA SER A 171 6.51 -2.66 -38.01
C SER A 171 5.26 -2.57 -37.14
N PRO A 172 4.05 -2.33 -37.72
CA PRO A 172 2.82 -2.27 -36.94
C PRO A 172 2.60 -3.54 -36.11
N GLY A 173 2.42 -3.35 -34.79
CA GLY A 173 2.29 -4.42 -33.79
C GLY A 173 3.60 -5.09 -33.38
N ASN A 174 4.76 -4.58 -33.81
CA ASN A 174 6.09 -5.14 -33.53
C ASN A 174 7.06 -4.04 -33.05
N TRP A 175 7.19 -3.92 -31.72
CA TRP A 175 7.99 -2.87 -31.09
C TRP A 175 8.29 -3.21 -29.62
N TYR A 176 9.29 -2.51 -29.05
CA TYR A 176 9.46 -2.41 -27.60
C TYR A 176 8.98 -1.05 -27.11
N ALA A 177 8.62 -0.96 -25.84
CA ALA A 177 8.26 0.31 -25.24
C ALA A 177 8.53 0.34 -23.74
N GLY A 178 8.66 1.56 -23.21
CA GLY A 178 8.57 1.84 -21.79
C GLY A 178 7.50 2.89 -21.56
N GLY A 179 6.77 2.79 -20.46
CA GLY A 179 5.74 3.78 -20.17
C GLY A 179 4.84 3.44 -19.00
N LEU A 180 3.65 4.02 -19.03
CA LEU A 180 2.66 3.96 -17.97
C LEU A 180 1.51 3.03 -18.36
N ASN A 181 1.04 2.27 -17.39
CA ASN A 181 -0.25 1.60 -17.42
C ASN A 181 -1.13 2.28 -16.38
N VAL A 182 -1.96 3.19 -16.86
CA VAL A 182 -2.71 4.15 -16.05
C VAL A 182 -4.16 3.69 -15.86
N GLN A 183 -4.38 3.01 -14.75
CA GLN A 183 -5.68 2.62 -14.24
C GLN A 183 -6.46 3.80 -13.63
N ASN A 184 -7.73 3.59 -13.30
CA ASN A 184 -8.55 4.65 -12.69
C ASN A 184 -8.13 4.92 -11.24
N SER A 185 -7.74 3.88 -10.49
CA SER A 185 -7.10 4.07 -9.20
C SER A 185 -5.59 4.19 -9.38
N SER A 186 -5.01 5.19 -8.72
CA SER A 186 -3.57 5.44 -8.62
C SER A 186 -2.82 4.22 -8.06
N SER A 187 -3.34 3.54 -7.04
CA SER A 187 -2.75 2.31 -6.49
C SER A 187 -2.57 1.16 -7.50
N SER A 188 -3.43 1.13 -8.52
CA SER A 188 -3.46 0.08 -9.53
C SER A 188 -2.53 0.36 -10.70
N THR A 189 -2.01 1.59 -10.80
CA THR A 189 -1.17 1.98 -11.93
C THR A 189 0.19 1.29 -11.88
N LYS A 190 0.78 1.13 -13.06
CA LYS A 190 2.09 0.49 -13.22
C LYS A 190 2.98 1.33 -14.14
N VAL A 191 4.28 1.18 -13.96
CA VAL A 191 5.29 1.59 -14.92
C VAL A 191 5.93 0.34 -15.48
N GLU A 192 6.03 0.26 -16.80
CA GLU A 192 6.21 -1.00 -17.48
C GLU A 192 7.28 -0.92 -18.56
N VAL A 193 7.98 -2.05 -18.74
CA VAL A 193 8.58 -2.40 -20.02
C VAL A 193 7.56 -3.27 -20.73
N ALA A 194 7.22 -2.90 -21.94
CA ALA A 194 6.26 -3.58 -22.79
C ALA A 194 6.90 -4.01 -24.11
N LYS A 195 6.37 -5.10 -24.65
CA LYS A 195 6.75 -5.64 -25.94
C LYS A 195 5.50 -6.05 -26.69
N SER A 196 5.40 -5.62 -27.94
CA SER A 196 4.35 -6.06 -28.86
C SER A 196 4.96 -6.98 -29.91
N GLU A 197 4.36 -8.16 -30.12
CA GLU A 197 4.69 -9.10 -31.19
C GLU A 197 3.39 -9.51 -31.91
N ALA A 198 3.30 -9.22 -33.20
CA ALA A 198 2.10 -9.43 -34.01
C ALA A 198 0.82 -8.83 -33.37
N GLY A 199 0.96 -7.69 -32.68
CA GLY A 199 -0.13 -7.01 -31.98
C GLY A 199 -0.50 -7.59 -30.60
N SER A 200 0.16 -8.66 -30.15
CA SER A 200 0.03 -9.17 -28.78
C SER A 200 1.04 -8.49 -27.87
N ILE A 201 0.57 -7.93 -26.74
CA ILE A 201 1.40 -7.16 -25.81
C ILE A 201 1.71 -7.98 -24.55
N SER A 202 3.00 -8.20 -24.29
CA SER A 202 3.56 -8.73 -23.04
C SER A 202 4.24 -7.64 -22.23
N ARG A 203 4.28 -7.78 -20.90
CA ARG A 203 4.82 -6.78 -19.96
C ARG A 203 5.85 -7.43 -19.01
N PRO A 204 7.09 -7.65 -19.48
CA PRO A 204 8.13 -8.33 -18.69
C PRO A 204 8.55 -7.55 -17.44
N VAL A 205 8.34 -6.23 -17.39
CA VAL A 205 8.48 -5.41 -16.16
C VAL A 205 7.15 -4.75 -15.86
N GLN A 206 6.68 -4.89 -14.61
CA GLN A 206 5.47 -4.24 -14.10
C GLN A 206 5.71 -3.75 -12.67
N ALA A 207 6.06 -2.48 -12.52
CA ALA A 207 6.33 -1.88 -11.22
C ALA A 207 5.13 -1.05 -10.74
N GLY A 208 4.59 -1.36 -9.56
CA GLY A 208 3.53 -0.58 -8.91
C GLY A 208 4.01 0.80 -8.49
N LYS A 209 3.41 1.85 -9.04
CA LYS A 209 3.62 3.24 -8.62
C LYS A 209 2.28 3.98 -8.69
N PRO A 210 1.95 4.84 -7.71
CA PRO A 210 0.79 5.71 -7.80
C PRO A 210 1.00 6.75 -8.91
N ILE A 211 0.09 6.77 -9.88
CA ILE A 211 0.04 7.75 -10.96
C ILE A 211 -1.35 8.38 -10.93
N LEU A 212 -1.39 9.69 -10.72
CA LEU A 212 -2.61 10.49 -10.68
C LEU A 212 -2.99 10.91 -12.10
N LEU A 213 -4.29 10.95 -12.36
CA LEU A 213 -4.85 11.37 -13.64
C LEU A 213 -5.47 12.75 -13.49
N GLY A 214 -5.18 13.64 -14.43
CA GLY A 214 -5.97 14.86 -14.59
C GLY A 214 -7.39 14.54 -15.04
N GLU A 215 -8.33 15.43 -14.73
CA GLU A 215 -9.72 15.30 -15.10
C GLU A 215 -9.93 15.35 -16.61
N ALA A 216 -11.01 14.70 -17.05
CA ALA A 216 -11.35 14.64 -18.47
C ALA A 216 -11.77 16.03 -18.95
N GLY A 217 -11.08 16.57 -19.96
CA GLY A 217 -11.31 17.94 -20.45
C GLY A 217 -10.42 19.01 -19.80
N GLU A 218 -9.86 18.74 -18.62
CA GLU A 218 -9.09 19.71 -17.83
C GLU A 218 -7.55 19.54 -17.98
N THR A 219 -6.78 20.44 -17.37
CA THR A 219 -5.31 20.48 -17.39
C THR A 219 -4.70 20.41 -15.98
N ASP A 220 -5.41 19.80 -15.05
CA ASP A 220 -5.17 19.74 -13.60
C ASP A 220 -4.33 18.54 -13.12
N GLY A 221 -3.84 17.70 -14.04
CA GLY A 221 -3.06 16.50 -13.71
C GLY A 221 -1.61 16.76 -13.31
N VAL A 222 -0.94 15.69 -12.85
CA VAL A 222 0.47 15.69 -12.43
C VAL A 222 1.40 15.32 -13.60
N TRP A 223 2.53 16.02 -13.71
CA TRP A 223 3.59 15.70 -14.67
C TRP A 223 4.53 14.62 -14.13
N TYR A 224 4.76 13.58 -14.92
CA TYR A 224 5.68 12.48 -14.63
C TYR A 224 6.78 12.42 -15.67
N THR A 225 8.04 12.32 -15.24
CA THR A 225 9.15 12.05 -16.16
C THR A 225 9.29 10.54 -16.31
N VAL A 226 9.06 10.02 -17.51
CA VAL A 226 9.20 8.60 -17.81
C VAL A 226 10.37 8.42 -18.74
N ARG A 227 11.28 7.50 -18.41
CA ARG A 227 12.40 7.14 -19.30
C ARG A 227 12.38 5.65 -19.61
N PHE A 228 12.56 5.34 -20.88
CA PHE A 228 12.81 4.01 -21.41
C PHE A 228 14.25 3.94 -21.93
N GLU A 229 15.08 3.11 -21.29
CA GLU A 229 16.49 2.96 -21.61
C GLU A 229 16.74 1.61 -22.29
N LEU A 230 17.50 1.65 -23.39
CA LEU A 230 17.83 0.49 -24.20
C LEU A 230 19.35 0.34 -24.29
N ILE A 231 19.88 -0.78 -23.79
CA ILE A 231 21.32 -1.11 -23.82
C ILE A 231 21.48 -2.58 -24.20
N GLY A 232 21.88 -2.87 -25.43
CA GLY A 232 21.93 -4.25 -25.93
C GLY A 232 20.55 -4.90 -25.84
N ASP A 233 20.45 -6.03 -25.14
CA ASP A 233 19.17 -6.71 -24.88
C ASP A 233 18.47 -6.18 -23.62
N ALA A 234 19.14 -5.37 -22.79
CA ALA A 234 18.59 -4.87 -21.55
C ALA A 234 17.69 -3.65 -21.80
N LEU A 235 16.42 -3.79 -21.43
CA LEU A 235 15.40 -2.75 -21.52
C LEU A 235 14.98 -2.34 -20.12
N SER A 236 15.18 -1.07 -19.77
CA SER A 236 14.90 -0.56 -18.42
C SER A 236 13.89 0.58 -18.46
N VAL A 237 13.00 0.66 -17.46
CA VAL A 237 12.06 1.76 -17.31
C VAL A 237 12.31 2.51 -16.00
N TYR A 238 12.15 3.83 -16.07
CA TYR A 238 12.33 4.75 -14.97
C TYR A 238 11.09 5.64 -14.84
N LEU A 239 10.76 6.00 -13.61
CA LEU A 239 9.76 7.03 -13.29
C LEU A 239 10.43 8.06 -12.39
N ASN A 240 10.37 9.33 -12.75
CA ASN A 240 10.88 10.42 -11.93
C ASN A 240 12.37 10.23 -11.55
N GLY A 241 13.13 9.60 -12.47
CA GLY A 241 14.53 9.22 -12.33
C GLY A 241 14.79 7.93 -11.54
N GLU A 242 13.80 7.38 -10.84
CA GLU A 242 13.94 6.09 -10.14
C GLU A 242 13.87 4.93 -11.14
N LYS A 243 14.87 4.04 -11.13
CA LYS A 243 14.86 2.81 -11.93
C LYS A 243 13.90 1.80 -11.34
N LEU A 244 12.90 1.37 -12.12
CA LEU A 244 11.84 0.50 -11.62
C LEU A 244 11.97 -0.96 -12.03
N GLY A 245 12.73 -1.25 -13.08
CA GLY A 245 13.03 -2.61 -13.46
C GLY A 245 13.75 -2.70 -14.81
N THR A 246 14.25 -3.91 -15.08
CA THR A 246 14.93 -4.26 -16.34
C THR A 246 14.44 -5.63 -16.81
N SER A 247 14.27 -5.78 -18.12
CA SER A 247 14.06 -7.06 -18.80
C SER A 247 15.11 -7.27 -19.89
N GLU A 248 15.44 -8.53 -20.19
CA GLU A 248 16.34 -8.90 -21.28
C GLU A 248 15.53 -9.38 -22.48
N GLU A 249 15.62 -8.69 -23.63
CA GLU A 249 14.77 -8.88 -24.79
C GLU A 249 15.56 -8.73 -26.11
N ASN A 250 15.48 -9.72 -27.01
CA ASN A 250 16.38 -9.83 -28.17
C ASN A 250 15.69 -9.92 -29.56
N LEU A 251 14.37 -9.69 -29.65
CA LEU A 251 13.64 -9.72 -30.93
C LEU A 251 13.95 -8.52 -31.84
N TYR A 252 13.88 -7.29 -31.30
CA TYR A 252 14.09 -6.06 -32.08
C TYR A 252 15.41 -5.42 -31.66
N GLY A 253 16.54 -5.86 -32.21
CA GLY A 253 17.89 -5.40 -31.83
C GLY A 253 18.40 -4.16 -32.55
N GLU A 254 17.69 -3.70 -33.59
CA GLU A 254 18.06 -2.53 -34.39
C GLU A 254 17.42 -1.25 -33.82
N LYS A 255 17.98 -0.07 -34.16
CA LYS A 255 17.57 1.19 -33.52
C LYS A 255 16.08 1.52 -33.66
N GLY A 256 15.44 1.15 -34.77
CA GLY A 256 14.03 1.45 -35.08
C GLY A 256 13.67 2.93 -34.94
N LEU A 257 12.42 3.28 -35.24
CA LEU A 257 11.90 4.63 -34.93
C LEU A 257 11.34 4.64 -33.50
N ILE A 258 11.18 5.85 -32.94
CA ILE A 258 10.41 6.08 -31.71
C ILE A 258 9.01 6.59 -32.03
N GLY A 259 8.10 6.42 -31.08
CA GLY A 259 6.73 6.89 -31.22
C GLY A 259 5.93 6.82 -29.93
N LEU A 260 4.64 7.08 -30.04
CA LEU A 260 3.70 7.02 -28.93
C LEU A 260 2.63 5.98 -29.22
N TYR A 261 2.33 5.20 -28.20
CA TYR A 261 1.28 4.21 -28.23
C TYR A 261 0.33 4.47 -27.06
N THR A 262 -0.95 4.55 -27.36
CA THR A 262 -1.96 4.37 -26.33
C THR A 262 -3.04 3.43 -26.83
N TYR A 263 -3.40 2.48 -25.98
CA TYR A 263 -4.72 1.91 -26.09
C TYR A 263 -5.58 2.78 -25.18
N ASN A 264 -6.25 3.77 -25.77
CA ASN A 264 -7.35 4.47 -25.11
C ASN A 264 -6.99 5.26 -23.83
N ARG A 265 -6.04 6.19 -23.92
CA ARG A 265 -5.81 7.24 -22.92
C ARG A 265 -5.48 8.58 -23.55
N SER A 266 -6.05 9.63 -22.95
CA SER A 266 -5.68 11.01 -23.23
C SER A 266 -4.49 11.41 -22.38
N PHE A 267 -3.66 12.32 -22.88
CA PHE A 267 -2.47 12.80 -22.18
C PHE A 267 -1.93 14.10 -22.79
N GLU A 268 -1.07 14.78 -22.04
CA GLU A 268 -0.14 15.77 -22.56
C GLU A 268 1.31 15.28 -22.47
N ILE A 269 2.16 15.79 -23.36
CA ILE A 269 3.61 15.65 -23.33
C ILE A 269 4.24 17.04 -23.42
N ASP A 270 5.06 17.37 -22.44
CA ASP A 270 5.81 18.63 -22.38
C ASP A 270 7.03 18.55 -23.30
N ASP A 271 7.80 17.48 -23.19
CA ASP A 271 9.02 17.28 -23.97
C ASP A 271 9.28 15.79 -24.27
N ILE A 272 10.05 15.54 -25.33
CA ILE A 272 10.61 14.22 -25.68
C ILE A 272 12.11 14.38 -25.94
N LYS A 273 12.91 13.56 -25.25
CA LYS A 273 14.38 13.52 -25.34
C LYS A 273 14.86 12.14 -25.75
N VAL A 274 15.90 12.11 -26.59
CA VAL A 274 16.65 10.90 -26.92
C VAL A 274 18.13 11.18 -26.77
N GLY A 275 18.85 10.33 -26.04
CA GLY A 275 20.26 10.56 -25.76
C GLY A 275 21.05 9.31 -25.40
N ASP A 276 22.28 9.52 -24.97
CA ASP A 276 23.23 8.48 -24.57
C ASP A 276 22.73 7.78 -23.29
N PRO A 277 22.51 6.46 -23.31
CA PRO A 277 21.99 5.74 -22.14
C PRO A 277 23.04 5.58 -21.03
N ALA A 278 24.30 5.99 -21.25
CA ALA A 278 25.29 6.11 -20.19
C ALA A 278 24.99 7.26 -19.23
N VAL A 279 24.28 8.30 -19.68
CA VAL A 279 23.79 9.39 -18.83
C VAL A 279 22.47 8.95 -18.23
N LYS A 280 22.42 8.75 -16.92
CA LYS A 280 21.23 8.34 -16.18
C LYS A 280 20.32 9.55 -15.88
N PRO A 281 19.02 9.35 -15.65
CA PRO A 281 18.16 10.45 -15.26
C PRO A 281 18.49 10.89 -13.83
N VAL A 282 18.49 12.20 -13.57
CA VAL A 282 18.50 12.73 -12.21
C VAL A 282 17.25 12.25 -11.49
N GLN A 283 17.41 11.68 -10.30
CA GLN A 283 16.30 11.22 -9.47
C GLN A 283 15.95 12.30 -8.45
N LEU A 284 14.66 12.62 -8.35
CA LEU A 284 14.07 13.34 -7.22
C LEU A 284 12.70 12.74 -6.92
N THR A 285 12.65 11.96 -5.84
CA THR A 285 11.46 11.26 -5.37
C THR A 285 11.19 11.57 -3.91
N ILE A 286 9.91 11.79 -3.58
CA ILE A 286 9.40 11.98 -2.22
C ILE A 286 8.47 10.82 -1.87
N ASP A 287 8.39 10.45 -0.59
CA ASP A 287 7.56 9.34 -0.10
C ASP A 287 6.12 9.74 0.28
N TYR A 288 5.72 10.97 -0.06
CA TYR A 288 4.34 11.46 0.00
C TYR A 288 3.72 11.40 -1.40
N ALA A 289 2.64 10.63 -1.55
CA ALA A 289 2.04 10.35 -2.86
C ALA A 289 0.94 11.34 -3.27
N GLU A 290 0.32 12.02 -2.30
CA GLU A 290 -0.79 12.93 -2.56
C GLU A 290 -0.28 14.29 -3.05
N PRO A 291 -1.01 14.95 -3.96
CA PRO A 291 -0.61 16.27 -4.47
C PRO A 291 -0.91 17.37 -3.45
N THR A 292 -1.87 17.12 -2.56
CA THR A 292 -2.34 18.06 -1.55
C THR A 292 -2.14 17.51 -0.14
N TRP A 293 -1.92 18.40 0.82
CA TRP A 293 -1.93 18.11 2.25
C TRP A 293 -2.84 19.10 2.97
N GLU A 294 -3.94 18.61 3.51
CA GLU A 294 -4.88 19.43 4.29
C GLU A 294 -4.66 19.19 5.78
N VAL A 295 -4.53 20.26 6.57
CA VAL A 295 -4.13 20.15 7.99
C VAL A 295 -4.58 21.36 8.82
N GLU A 296 -4.75 21.21 10.13
CA GLU A 296 -4.96 22.35 11.05
C GLU A 296 -3.63 22.98 11.47
N ALA A 297 -3.61 24.31 11.64
CA ALA A 297 -2.46 24.99 12.23
C ALA A 297 -2.12 24.44 13.63
N GLY A 298 -0.84 24.19 13.88
CA GLY A 298 -0.33 23.65 15.15
C GLY A 298 -0.39 22.13 15.28
N ASN A 299 -0.85 21.40 14.25
CA ASN A 299 -0.73 19.94 14.20
C ASN A 299 0.73 19.50 14.03
N SER A 300 0.98 18.21 14.25
CA SER A 300 2.31 17.61 14.07
C SER A 300 2.82 17.80 12.64
N PRO A 301 4.12 18.05 12.44
CA PRO A 301 4.69 18.22 11.11
C PRO A 301 4.51 16.98 10.23
N LEU A 302 4.21 17.18 8.94
CA LEU A 302 4.32 16.11 7.94
C LEU A 302 5.81 15.83 7.71
N GLN A 303 6.18 14.55 7.83
CA GLN A 303 7.54 14.08 7.59
C GLN A 303 7.61 13.47 6.19
N VAL A 304 8.45 14.05 5.34
CA VAL A 304 8.65 13.63 3.95
C VAL A 304 10.10 13.19 3.77
N THR A 305 10.30 11.95 3.35
CA THR A 305 11.62 11.42 3.00
C THR A 305 11.92 11.68 1.53
N VAL A 306 13.09 12.26 1.26
CA VAL A 306 13.59 12.56 -0.08
C VAL A 306 14.66 11.54 -0.48
N ALA A 307 14.53 11.00 -1.69
CA ALA A 307 15.60 10.26 -2.35
C ALA A 307 16.01 11.00 -3.63
N ALA A 308 17.28 11.40 -3.68
CA ALA A 308 17.84 12.15 -4.79
C ALA A 308 19.18 11.54 -5.27
N LEU A 309 19.35 11.39 -6.58
CA LEU A 309 20.55 10.86 -7.24
C LEU A 309 20.92 11.72 -8.44
N GLN A 310 22.22 11.87 -8.69
CA GLN A 310 22.75 12.57 -9.86
C GLN A 310 22.59 11.73 -11.14
N ASP A 311 22.96 12.31 -12.27
CA ASP A 311 22.88 11.73 -13.62
C ASP A 311 23.84 10.55 -13.88
N ASP A 312 24.55 10.07 -12.86
CA ASP A 312 25.31 8.81 -12.89
C ASP A 312 24.53 7.62 -12.30
N GLY A 313 23.37 7.88 -11.69
CA GLY A 313 22.49 6.90 -11.06
C GLY A 313 23.04 6.24 -9.80
N VAL A 314 24.14 6.75 -9.23
CA VAL A 314 24.80 6.17 -8.04
C VAL A 314 25.24 7.20 -7.00
N THR A 315 25.59 8.41 -7.41
CA THR A 315 26.00 9.48 -6.52
C THR A 315 24.76 10.15 -5.93
N ALA A 316 24.69 10.23 -4.60
CA ALA A 316 23.63 10.96 -3.91
C ALA A 316 23.65 12.43 -4.33
N ASP A 317 22.49 12.95 -4.69
CA ASP A 317 22.35 14.37 -5.00
C ASP A 317 21.96 15.18 -3.76
N THR A 318 22.26 16.47 -3.81
CA THR A 318 21.69 17.46 -2.89
C THR A 318 20.30 17.88 -3.36
N PHE A 319 19.51 18.48 -2.47
CA PHE A 319 18.22 19.08 -2.82
C PHE A 319 17.96 20.30 -1.93
N SER A 320 17.11 21.21 -2.40
CA SER A 320 16.54 22.29 -1.58
C SER A 320 15.03 22.10 -1.43
N VAL A 321 14.46 22.69 -0.38
CA VAL A 321 13.02 22.70 -0.15
C VAL A 321 12.59 24.08 0.31
N GLU A 322 11.58 24.63 -0.33
CA GLU A 322 11.08 25.98 -0.07
C GLU A 322 9.56 25.97 0.08
N SER A 323 9.06 26.79 1.00
CA SER A 323 7.63 27.08 1.13
C SER A 323 7.33 28.42 0.47
N SER A 324 6.27 28.47 -0.35
CA SER A 324 5.80 29.73 -0.93
C SER A 324 5.31 30.73 0.13
N ASP A 325 4.90 30.25 1.31
CA ASP A 325 4.57 31.07 2.47
C ASP A 325 5.07 30.40 3.78
N PRO A 326 6.31 30.72 4.23
CA PRO A 326 6.88 30.18 5.44
C PRO A 326 6.14 30.56 6.73
N ALA A 327 5.22 31.53 6.70
CA ALA A 327 4.38 31.88 7.84
C ALA A 327 3.14 30.97 7.95
N VAL A 328 2.73 30.33 6.85
CA VAL A 328 1.65 29.33 6.81
C VAL A 328 2.23 27.93 7.05
N VAL A 329 3.28 27.54 6.32
CA VAL A 329 3.99 26.27 6.50
C VAL A 329 5.48 26.51 6.53
N SER A 330 6.15 26.19 7.64
CA SER A 330 7.61 26.23 7.70
C SER A 330 8.23 24.89 7.33
N VAL A 331 9.44 24.94 6.80
CA VAL A 331 10.20 23.78 6.33
C VAL A 331 11.49 23.68 7.12
N SER A 332 11.83 22.46 7.54
CA SER A 332 13.17 22.14 8.07
C SER A 332 13.65 20.81 7.51
N THR A 333 14.96 20.70 7.25
CA THR A 333 15.57 19.51 6.65
C THR A 333 16.65 18.94 7.57
N ASP A 334 16.60 17.62 7.81
CA ASP A 334 17.63 16.84 8.49
C ASP A 334 18.06 15.66 7.60
N GLY A 335 19.18 15.83 6.90
CA GLY A 335 19.61 14.89 5.88
C GLY A 335 18.57 14.77 4.77
N ASN A 336 17.97 13.58 4.63
CA ASN A 336 16.94 13.28 3.64
C ASN A 336 15.52 13.44 4.18
N LEU A 337 15.36 13.77 5.47
CA LEU A 337 14.05 13.94 6.09
C LEU A 337 13.67 15.42 6.11
N VAL A 338 12.50 15.75 5.59
CA VAL A 338 11.96 17.10 5.51
C VAL A 338 10.72 17.17 6.38
N SER A 339 10.69 18.11 7.32
CA SER A 339 9.54 18.37 8.18
C SER A 339 8.80 19.62 7.71
N LEU A 340 7.51 19.46 7.39
CA LEU A 340 6.60 20.53 7.01
C LEU A 340 5.71 20.86 8.21
N THR A 341 5.88 22.02 8.84
CA THR A 341 5.15 22.38 10.06
C THR A 341 4.03 23.37 9.73
N PRO A 342 2.76 23.04 9.99
CA PRO A 342 1.63 23.95 9.73
C PRO A 342 1.52 24.97 10.86
N LEU A 343 1.71 26.25 10.55
CA LEU A 343 1.85 27.33 11.53
C LEU A 343 0.60 28.20 11.66
N ALA A 344 -0.05 28.54 10.54
CA ALA A 344 -1.18 29.45 10.51
C ALA A 344 -2.12 29.14 9.35
N GLN A 345 -3.37 29.55 9.46
CA GLN A 345 -4.36 29.38 8.41
C GLN A 345 -3.90 30.05 7.10
N GLY A 346 -4.02 29.33 5.99
CA GLY A 346 -3.65 29.82 4.66
C GLY A 346 -3.37 28.68 3.69
N GLU A 347 -2.85 29.03 2.52
CA GLU A 347 -2.39 28.08 1.51
C GLU A 347 -0.91 28.32 1.24
N ALA A 348 -0.14 27.24 1.07
CA ALA A 348 1.26 27.30 0.69
C ALA A 348 1.59 26.15 -0.27
N SER A 349 2.53 26.35 -1.19
CA SER A 349 3.09 25.26 -2.00
C SER A 349 4.52 24.99 -1.53
N ILE A 350 4.82 23.72 -1.23
CA ILE A 350 6.14 23.26 -0.83
C ILE A 350 6.83 22.69 -2.05
N THR A 351 7.94 23.28 -2.48
CA THR A 351 8.69 22.84 -3.66
C THR A 351 10.04 22.25 -3.27
N PHE A 352 10.26 21.00 -3.67
CA PHE A 352 11.53 20.29 -3.59
C PHE A 352 12.24 20.43 -4.93
N THR A 353 13.51 20.81 -4.92
CA THR A 353 14.29 21.05 -6.14
C THR A 353 15.59 20.25 -6.08
N SER A 354 15.91 19.55 -7.17
CA SER A 354 17.16 18.81 -7.28
C SER A 354 18.36 19.76 -7.34
N GLY A 355 19.46 19.39 -6.67
CA GLY A 355 20.65 20.22 -6.58
C GLY A 355 21.50 20.20 -7.85
N SER A 356 21.55 19.07 -8.57
CA SER A 356 22.30 18.96 -9.82
C SER A 356 21.53 19.46 -11.04
N ASP A 357 20.20 19.48 -10.98
CA ASP A 357 19.32 19.95 -12.05
C ASP A 357 18.08 20.68 -11.49
N GLY A 358 18.14 22.01 -11.45
CA GLY A 358 17.06 22.85 -10.90
C GLY A 358 15.74 22.80 -11.69
N SER A 359 15.70 22.17 -12.88
CA SER A 359 14.46 21.94 -13.61
C SER A 359 13.66 20.75 -13.06
N ILE A 360 14.30 19.89 -12.26
CA ILE A 360 13.67 18.70 -11.67
C ILE A 360 13.10 19.09 -10.30
N THR A 361 11.77 19.23 -10.24
CA THR A 361 11.05 19.62 -9.02
C THR A 361 9.93 18.64 -8.64
N ARG A 362 9.56 18.65 -7.36
CA ARG A 362 8.34 18.04 -6.82
C ARG A 362 7.65 19.05 -5.93
N SER A 363 6.33 19.04 -5.91
CA SER A 363 5.57 19.96 -5.07
C SER A 363 4.47 19.26 -4.29
N ILE A 364 4.15 19.82 -3.12
CA ILE A 364 2.99 19.47 -2.31
C ILE A 364 2.25 20.78 -2.06
N ASP A 365 0.99 20.87 -2.49
CA ASP A 365 0.13 21.99 -2.15
C ASP A 365 -0.47 21.76 -0.75
N VAL A 366 -0.42 22.76 0.11
CA VAL A 366 -0.81 22.65 1.51
C VAL A 366 -1.91 23.64 1.82
N VAL A 367 -3.03 23.13 2.33
CA VAL A 367 -4.14 23.93 2.84
C VAL A 367 -4.14 23.81 4.35
N VAL A 368 -3.83 24.92 5.04
CA VAL A 368 -3.82 24.98 6.50
C VAL A 368 -5.10 25.65 6.97
N ALA A 369 -5.93 24.91 7.71
CA ALA A 369 -7.11 25.44 8.38
C ALA A 369 -6.74 26.20 9.68
N GLU A 370 -7.71 26.92 10.24
CA GLU A 370 -7.54 27.53 11.56
C GLU A 370 -7.17 26.47 12.59
N GLY A 371 -6.20 26.80 13.46
CA GLY A 371 -5.75 25.87 14.48
C GLY A 371 -6.84 25.56 15.48
N PHE A 372 -6.80 24.35 16.06
CA PHE A 372 -7.77 23.95 17.07
C PHE A 372 -7.82 24.93 18.24
N THR A 373 -9.01 25.47 18.48
CA THR A 373 -9.32 26.23 19.68
C THR A 373 -10.26 25.41 20.55
N MET A 374 -9.94 25.29 21.84
CA MET A 374 -10.74 24.49 22.78
C MET A 374 -12.18 25.04 22.83
N PRO A 375 -13.20 24.26 22.43
CA PRO A 375 -14.57 24.75 22.47
C PRO A 375 -15.04 24.97 23.92
N SER A 376 -15.89 25.97 24.11
CA SER A 376 -16.47 26.30 25.43
C SER A 376 -17.98 26.06 25.49
N GLU A 377 -18.54 25.53 24.39
CA GLU A 377 -19.97 25.31 24.28
C GLU A 377 -20.42 24.11 25.13
N THR A 378 -21.63 24.21 25.70
CA THR A 378 -22.20 23.17 26.57
C THR A 378 -23.59 22.80 26.10
N TYR A 379 -23.94 21.51 26.28
CA TYR A 379 -25.17 20.93 25.75
C TYR A 379 -26.07 20.32 26.84
N GLY A 380 -25.83 20.65 28.12
CA GLY A 380 -26.57 20.06 29.23
C GLY A 380 -26.13 18.64 29.55
N ASP A 381 -27.08 17.74 29.77
CA ASP A 381 -26.80 16.35 30.18
C ASP A 381 -26.33 15.48 29.00
N LEU A 382 -25.13 14.92 29.12
CA LEU A 382 -24.53 14.03 28.13
C LEU A 382 -24.53 12.55 28.54
N ALA A 383 -25.08 12.18 29.71
CA ALA A 383 -24.89 10.85 30.29
C ALA A 383 -25.29 9.67 29.38
N ASN A 384 -26.30 9.85 28.51
CA ASN A 384 -26.74 8.85 27.52
C ASN A 384 -26.45 9.26 26.08
N LYS A 385 -25.57 10.23 25.90
CA LYS A 385 -25.19 10.80 24.60
C LYS A 385 -23.79 10.39 24.19
N VAL A 386 -22.93 10.01 25.13
CA VAL A 386 -21.52 9.68 24.87
C VAL A 386 -21.14 8.30 25.41
N MET A 387 -20.19 7.66 24.72
CA MET A 387 -19.48 6.46 25.18
C MET A 387 -17.97 6.71 25.08
N PRO A 388 -17.16 6.53 26.14
CA PRO A 388 -17.56 6.25 27.52
C PRO A 388 -18.55 7.27 28.08
N ALA A 389 -19.44 6.83 28.97
CA ALA A 389 -20.34 7.73 29.67
C ALA A 389 -19.55 8.80 30.47
N VAL A 390 -20.16 9.97 30.68
CA VAL A 390 -19.54 11.04 31.47
C VAL A 390 -19.14 10.54 32.85
N ALA A 391 -17.88 10.81 33.22
CA ALA A 391 -17.24 10.39 34.46
C ALA A 391 -17.23 8.86 34.68
N ALA A 392 -17.28 8.07 33.61
CA ALA A 392 -17.12 6.62 33.69
C ALA A 392 -15.77 6.27 34.31
N THR A 393 -15.75 5.24 35.17
CA THR A 393 -14.54 4.65 35.74
C THR A 393 -14.33 3.26 35.18
N ASP A 394 -13.11 2.73 35.34
CA ASP A 394 -12.74 1.39 34.87
C ASP A 394 -12.93 1.20 33.36
N VAL A 395 -12.73 2.29 32.59
CA VAL A 395 -12.78 2.27 31.13
C VAL A 395 -11.57 1.52 30.57
N HIS A 396 -11.79 0.68 29.56
CA HIS A 396 -10.73 -0.05 28.89
C HIS A 396 -9.86 0.89 28.05
N ILE A 397 -8.55 0.62 27.98
CA ILE A 397 -7.61 1.47 27.23
C ILE A 397 -7.80 1.38 25.70
N ASP A 398 -8.58 0.40 25.24
CA ASP A 398 -8.90 0.16 23.83
C ASP A 398 -10.36 0.49 23.51
N GLN A 399 -11.03 1.25 24.37
CA GLN A 399 -12.44 1.65 24.23
C GLN A 399 -12.61 2.65 23.08
N PRO A 400 -13.43 2.34 22.05
CA PRO A 400 -13.84 3.32 21.06
C PRO A 400 -14.68 4.43 21.70
N LEU A 401 -14.66 5.61 21.10
CA LEU A 401 -15.47 6.75 21.52
C LEU A 401 -16.71 6.87 20.63
N SER A 402 -17.82 7.35 21.18
CA SER A 402 -18.97 7.72 20.36
C SER A 402 -19.79 8.85 20.96
N ILE A 403 -20.48 9.60 20.10
CA ILE A 403 -21.44 10.64 20.49
C ILE A 403 -22.72 10.53 19.64
N THR A 404 -23.88 10.58 20.28
CA THR A 404 -25.19 10.43 19.64
C THR A 404 -25.90 11.77 19.56
N PHE A 405 -26.12 12.27 18.36
CA PHE A 405 -26.79 13.53 18.07
C PHE A 405 -28.32 13.36 18.03
N ASP A 406 -29.04 14.47 17.88
CA ASP A 406 -30.50 14.45 17.80
C ASP A 406 -31.01 13.98 16.42
N ASP A 407 -30.23 14.27 15.38
CA ASP A 407 -30.43 13.86 13.99
C ASP A 407 -29.13 13.27 13.42
N THR A 408 -29.19 12.67 12.23
CA THR A 408 -28.00 12.15 11.54
C THR A 408 -26.97 13.27 11.34
N PRO A 409 -25.77 13.16 11.94
CA PRO A 409 -24.72 14.15 11.77
C PRO A 409 -24.20 14.18 10.32
N GLN A 410 -23.55 15.27 9.94
CA GLN A 410 -22.73 15.36 8.73
C GLN A 410 -21.30 15.71 9.14
N LEU A 411 -20.30 14.95 8.68
CA LEU A 411 -18.90 15.33 8.89
C LEU A 411 -18.62 16.66 8.17
N GLY A 412 -17.76 17.49 8.76
CA GLY A 412 -17.21 18.64 8.06
C GLY A 412 -16.10 18.24 7.09
N ASP A 413 -15.40 19.25 6.55
CA ASP A 413 -14.27 19.05 5.63
C ASP A 413 -12.94 18.94 6.39
N ILE A 414 -12.73 19.83 7.36
CA ILE A 414 -11.52 19.89 8.20
C ILE A 414 -11.92 20.04 9.67
N GLY A 415 -11.29 19.25 10.52
CA GLY A 415 -11.47 19.32 11.97
C GLY A 415 -10.81 18.13 12.66
N SER A 416 -10.60 18.27 13.97
CA SER A 416 -10.04 17.18 14.79
C SER A 416 -10.83 16.89 16.06
N VAL A 417 -10.80 15.62 16.45
CA VAL A 417 -11.11 15.17 17.82
C VAL A 417 -9.80 14.99 18.57
N ARG A 418 -9.75 15.48 19.80
CA ARG A 418 -8.55 15.48 20.64
C ARG A 418 -8.83 14.83 21.97
N ILE A 419 -7.87 14.05 22.45
CA ILE A 419 -7.92 13.42 23.77
C ILE A 419 -6.83 14.04 24.63
N PHE A 420 -7.19 14.48 25.83
CA PHE A 420 -6.28 15.10 26.78
C PHE A 420 -6.26 14.30 28.07
N ARG A 421 -5.07 14.14 28.65
CA ARG A 421 -4.89 13.60 29.99
C ARG A 421 -5.19 14.68 31.02
N SER A 422 -6.14 14.42 31.92
CA SER A 422 -6.69 15.41 32.85
C SER A 422 -5.70 15.88 33.90
N SER A 423 -4.68 15.08 34.24
CA SER A 423 -3.73 15.42 35.31
C SER A 423 -2.85 16.64 35.00
N ASP A 424 -2.55 16.85 33.72
CA ASP A 424 -1.56 17.83 33.25
C ASP A 424 -1.97 18.52 31.94
N ASN A 425 -3.18 18.26 31.42
CA ASN A 425 -3.66 18.74 30.13
C ASN A 425 -2.74 18.35 28.96
N ALA A 426 -2.00 17.25 29.09
CA ALA A 426 -1.21 16.73 27.98
C ALA A 426 -2.15 16.21 26.88
N LEU A 427 -1.95 16.69 25.66
CA LEU A 427 -2.59 16.15 24.46
C LEU A 427 -2.01 14.76 24.19
N VAL A 428 -2.85 13.72 24.19
CA VAL A 428 -2.43 12.32 24.00
C VAL A 428 -2.85 11.76 22.64
N ASP A 429 -3.87 12.33 22.01
CA ASP A 429 -4.29 11.94 20.66
C ASP A 429 -4.89 13.13 19.91
N VAL A 430 -4.67 13.15 18.59
CA VAL A 430 -5.29 14.07 17.62
C VAL A 430 -5.76 13.21 16.46
N ILE A 431 -7.07 13.22 16.23
CA ILE A 431 -7.76 12.39 15.26
C ILE A 431 -8.42 13.33 14.26
N ASN A 432 -7.88 13.44 13.06
CA ASN A 432 -8.32 14.35 12.01
C ASN A 432 -9.36 13.70 11.10
N LEU A 433 -10.31 14.50 10.60
CA LEU A 433 -11.25 14.05 9.58
C LEU A 433 -10.51 13.51 8.34
N GLY A 434 -11.10 12.49 7.72
CA GLY A 434 -10.50 11.76 6.60
C GLY A 434 -9.68 10.54 7.03
N PRO A 435 -9.02 9.85 6.09
CA PRO A 435 -8.15 8.74 6.41
C PRO A 435 -6.90 9.17 7.18
N GLU A 436 -6.55 8.40 8.21
CA GLU A 436 -5.33 8.61 9.00
C GLU A 436 -4.44 7.36 8.98
N ILE A 437 -3.22 7.49 9.49
CA ILE A 437 -2.28 6.36 9.64
C ILE A 437 -2.38 5.81 11.06
N ASN A 438 -2.73 4.54 11.20
CA ASN A 438 -2.65 3.82 12.48
C ASN A 438 -1.44 2.89 12.50
N HIS A 439 -0.74 2.86 13.63
CA HIS A 439 0.37 1.94 13.89
C HIS A 439 -0.11 0.82 14.80
N ILE A 440 -0.61 -0.25 14.18
CA ILE A 440 -1.20 -1.39 14.90
C ILE A 440 -0.09 -2.25 15.51
N GLY A 441 -0.11 -2.38 16.83
CA GLY A 441 0.86 -3.08 17.66
C GLY A 441 0.82 -2.56 19.10
N TYR A 442 1.71 -3.06 19.97
CA TYR A 442 1.80 -2.54 21.34
C TYR A 442 2.88 -1.45 21.47
N PRO A 443 2.74 -0.49 22.41
CA PRO A 443 3.74 0.56 22.62
C PRO A 443 5.15 -0.01 22.86
N GLY A 444 6.12 0.45 22.07
CA GLY A 444 7.51 -0.01 22.15
C GLY A 444 7.84 -1.31 21.41
N GLN A 445 6.90 -1.86 20.63
CA GLN A 445 7.17 -2.99 19.74
C GLN A 445 8.18 -2.62 18.64
N ASP A 446 9.09 -3.54 18.33
CA ASP A 446 10.16 -3.34 17.33
C ASP A 446 9.62 -3.23 15.90
N ARG A 447 8.50 -3.88 15.64
CA ARG A 447 7.79 -3.81 14.36
C ARG A 447 6.28 -3.72 14.56
N VAL A 448 5.67 -2.76 13.89
CA VAL A 448 4.23 -2.49 13.90
C VAL A 448 3.68 -2.62 12.49
N ARG A 449 2.36 -2.80 12.39
CA ARG A 449 1.64 -2.74 11.12
C ARG A 449 1.09 -1.33 10.94
N SER A 450 1.72 -0.54 10.07
CA SER A 450 1.22 0.79 9.69
C SER A 450 0.22 0.66 8.54
N VAL A 451 -0.99 1.18 8.70
CA VAL A 451 -2.06 1.17 7.68
C VAL A 451 -2.83 2.49 7.69
N TYR A 452 -3.38 2.88 6.55
CA TYR A 452 -4.46 3.85 6.51
C TYR A 452 -5.73 3.25 7.14
N TYR A 453 -6.45 4.04 7.93
CA TYR A 453 -7.74 3.68 8.53
C TYR A 453 -8.69 4.88 8.51
N GLN A 454 -9.98 4.61 8.62
CA GLN A 454 -11.03 5.61 8.79
C GLN A 454 -11.38 5.72 10.29
N PRO A 455 -11.01 6.82 10.97
CA PRO A 455 -11.31 7.00 12.39
C PRO A 455 -12.77 7.37 12.67
N PHE A 456 -13.48 7.94 11.70
CA PHE A 456 -14.86 8.43 11.86
C PHE A 456 -15.86 7.58 11.09
N MET A 457 -16.95 7.19 11.76
CA MET A 457 -18.06 6.48 11.13
C MET A 457 -19.39 7.02 11.67
N ILE A 458 -20.36 7.19 10.77
CA ILE A 458 -21.72 7.56 11.14
C ILE A 458 -22.62 6.32 11.06
N ASP A 459 -23.22 5.94 12.18
CA ASP A 459 -24.30 4.95 12.24
C ASP A 459 -25.57 5.62 12.77
N GLY A 460 -26.57 5.79 11.90
CA GLY A 460 -27.81 6.50 12.24
C GLY A 460 -27.56 7.94 12.67
N ASN A 461 -27.70 8.23 13.97
CA ASN A 461 -27.42 9.53 14.58
C ASN A 461 -26.18 9.51 15.49
N THR A 462 -25.40 8.42 15.48
CA THR A 462 -24.20 8.26 16.29
C THR A 462 -22.96 8.43 15.44
N LEU A 463 -22.07 9.31 15.89
CA LEU A 463 -20.70 9.41 15.40
C LEU A 463 -19.82 8.50 16.25
N HIS A 464 -19.22 7.50 15.64
CA HIS A 464 -18.17 6.66 16.21
C HIS A 464 -16.81 7.26 15.85
N ILE A 465 -15.91 7.27 16.83
CA ILE A 465 -14.57 7.83 16.73
C ILE A 465 -13.62 6.78 17.28
N GLN A 466 -12.72 6.28 16.42
CA GLN A 466 -11.72 5.30 16.78
C GLN A 466 -10.39 6.02 17.07
N PRO A 467 -9.90 6.02 18.32
CA PRO A 467 -8.58 6.55 18.63
C PRO A 467 -7.45 5.74 17.97
N HIS A 468 -6.28 6.37 17.84
CA HIS A 468 -5.08 5.66 17.42
C HIS A 468 -4.72 4.54 18.42
N THR A 469 -4.08 3.48 17.92
CA THR A 469 -3.74 2.32 18.75
C THR A 469 -2.77 2.71 19.87
N GLY A 470 -3.09 2.37 21.12
CA GLY A 470 -2.17 2.45 22.25
C GLY A 470 -1.97 3.84 22.86
N VAL A 471 -2.86 4.80 22.59
CA VAL A 471 -2.78 6.17 23.12
C VAL A 471 -3.25 6.33 24.57
N LEU A 472 -4.12 5.44 25.06
CA LEU A 472 -4.60 5.47 26.44
C LEU A 472 -3.76 4.56 27.34
N GLU A 473 -3.49 5.05 28.55
CA GLU A 473 -2.73 4.36 29.59
C GLU A 473 -3.67 3.85 30.69
N TYR A 474 -3.26 2.81 31.41
CA TYR A 474 -3.96 2.35 32.62
C TYR A 474 -3.79 3.37 33.76
N GLY A 475 -4.83 3.53 34.57
CA GLY A 475 -4.83 4.34 35.78
C GLY A 475 -4.77 5.84 35.54
N ALA A 476 -5.28 6.31 34.41
CA ALA A 476 -5.26 7.70 34.00
C ALA A 476 -6.67 8.26 33.75
N ASP A 477 -6.80 9.58 33.96
CA ASP A 477 -8.02 10.33 33.69
C ASP A 477 -7.87 11.08 32.37
N TYR A 478 -8.91 11.06 31.54
CA TYR A 478 -8.95 11.71 30.24
C TYR A 478 -10.20 12.55 30.04
N TYR A 479 -10.12 13.55 29.18
CA TYR A 479 -11.29 14.21 28.58
C TYR A 479 -11.16 14.30 27.07
N VAL A 480 -12.31 14.30 26.40
CA VAL A 480 -12.42 14.38 24.94
C VAL A 480 -12.88 15.76 24.55
N ALA A 481 -12.27 16.31 23.50
CA ALA A 481 -12.71 17.53 22.85
C ALA A 481 -12.95 17.28 21.35
N ILE A 482 -14.07 17.76 20.82
CA ILE A 482 -14.44 17.70 19.40
C ILE A 482 -14.41 19.14 18.87
N GLY A 483 -13.57 19.42 17.86
CA GLY A 483 -13.54 20.71 17.20
C GLY A 483 -14.87 21.07 16.53
N ASP A 484 -15.14 22.37 16.37
CA ASP A 484 -16.36 22.88 15.71
C ASP A 484 -16.51 22.36 14.27
N GLY A 485 -15.39 22.27 13.53
CA GLY A 485 -15.36 21.79 12.14
C GLY A 485 -15.59 20.29 11.96
N VAL A 486 -15.64 19.49 13.02
CA VAL A 486 -15.74 18.02 12.89
C VAL A 486 -17.09 17.59 12.36
N VAL A 487 -18.17 18.21 12.84
CA VAL A 487 -19.53 17.72 12.57
C VAL A 487 -20.58 18.82 12.61
N ASN A 488 -21.43 18.87 11.60
CA ASN A 488 -22.65 19.66 11.58
C ASN A 488 -23.82 18.81 12.08
N ALA A 489 -24.33 19.14 13.26
CA ALA A 489 -25.42 18.42 13.91
C ALA A 489 -26.15 19.27 14.97
N THR A 490 -27.16 18.70 15.59
CA THR A 490 -27.82 19.25 16.79
C THR A 490 -27.63 18.28 17.95
N LEU A 491 -27.28 18.79 19.13
CA LEU A 491 -27.14 18.02 20.37
C LEU A 491 -28.00 18.65 21.46
N ASN A 492 -28.95 17.89 21.99
CA ASN A 492 -29.91 18.34 23.02
C ASN A 492 -30.68 19.62 22.63
N GLY A 493 -31.11 19.70 21.37
CA GLY A 493 -31.90 20.80 20.81
C GLY A 493 -31.09 22.06 20.49
N LYS A 494 -29.76 22.01 20.63
CA LYS A 494 -28.85 23.12 20.32
C LYS A 494 -27.92 22.73 19.17
N ALA A 495 -27.68 23.67 18.23
CA ALA A 495 -26.70 23.47 17.17
C ALA A 495 -25.34 23.15 17.77
N PHE A 496 -24.70 22.09 17.27
CA PHE A 496 -23.37 21.69 17.69
C PHE A 496 -22.34 22.69 17.15
N ALA A 497 -21.57 23.27 18.04
CA ALA A 497 -20.50 24.23 17.79
C ALA A 497 -19.22 23.79 18.55
N GLY A 498 -18.86 22.51 18.39
CA GLY A 498 -17.78 21.85 19.11
C GLY A 498 -18.11 21.45 20.56
N LEU A 499 -17.27 20.60 21.15
CA LEU A 499 -17.35 20.10 22.52
C LEU A 499 -15.95 20.19 23.13
N GLY A 500 -15.78 20.87 24.25
CA GLY A 500 -14.47 20.95 24.94
C GLY A 500 -14.54 20.55 26.40
N GLU A 501 -13.47 20.80 27.15
CA GLU A 501 -13.35 20.41 28.57
C GLU A 501 -14.57 20.81 29.42
N THR A 502 -15.11 22.02 29.18
CA THR A 502 -16.26 22.55 29.92
C THR A 502 -17.58 21.82 29.67
N ALA A 503 -17.69 21.03 28.59
CA ALA A 503 -18.84 20.17 28.33
C ALA A 503 -18.83 18.90 29.20
N GLY A 504 -17.69 18.58 29.83
CA GLY A 504 -17.59 17.56 30.87
C GLY A 504 -17.52 16.11 30.40
N TRP A 505 -17.19 15.86 29.12
CA TRP A 505 -16.96 14.48 28.65
C TRP A 505 -15.58 13.99 29.08
N SER A 506 -15.52 13.39 30.27
CA SER A 506 -14.31 12.79 30.84
C SER A 506 -14.54 11.36 31.34
N PHE A 507 -13.47 10.59 31.49
CA PHE A 507 -13.50 9.23 32.01
C PHE A 507 -12.14 8.81 32.61
N SER A 508 -12.15 7.77 33.44
CA SER A 508 -10.97 7.17 34.05
C SER A 508 -10.77 5.74 33.54
N THR A 509 -9.56 5.42 33.10
CA THR A 509 -9.23 4.06 32.65
C THR A 509 -9.05 3.09 33.82
N LYS A 510 -9.15 1.79 33.56
CA LYS A 510 -8.83 0.72 34.53
C LYS A 510 -7.46 0.97 35.15
N ALA A 511 -7.32 0.70 36.44
CA ALA A 511 -6.06 0.94 37.15
C ALA A 511 -4.91 0.01 36.72
N GLU A 512 -5.23 -1.23 36.34
CA GLU A 512 -4.24 -2.27 36.06
C GLU A 512 -4.63 -3.06 34.80
N LYS A 513 -3.62 -3.54 34.10
CA LYS A 513 -3.78 -4.48 32.99
C LYS A 513 -4.21 -5.87 33.46
N PRO A 514 -4.82 -6.70 32.59
CA PRO A 514 -5.14 -8.08 32.94
C PRO A 514 -3.87 -8.91 33.20
N THR A 515 -4.06 -10.08 33.81
CA THR A 515 -2.97 -11.03 34.14
C THR A 515 -3.29 -12.43 33.64
N GLY A 516 -2.28 -13.16 33.18
CA GLY A 516 -2.42 -14.57 32.79
C GLY A 516 -2.46 -14.76 31.29
N THR A 517 -2.90 -15.95 30.87
CA THR A 517 -2.88 -16.38 29.46
C THR A 517 -4.28 -16.53 28.86
N GLU A 518 -5.32 -16.17 29.61
CA GLU A 518 -6.71 -16.25 29.18
C GLU A 518 -7.35 -14.88 29.40
N VAL A 519 -7.91 -14.30 28.34
CA VAL A 519 -8.58 -13.00 28.38
C VAL A 519 -9.90 -13.03 27.62
N ILE A 520 -10.81 -12.13 27.98
CA ILE A 520 -12.12 -11.97 27.34
C ILE A 520 -12.18 -10.64 26.60
N VAL A 521 -12.70 -10.67 25.38
CA VAL A 521 -13.07 -9.51 24.55
C VAL A 521 -14.59 -9.46 24.48
N ASP A 522 -15.18 -8.31 24.78
CA ASP A 522 -16.61 -8.04 24.73
C ASP A 522 -16.81 -6.54 24.47
N ASP A 523 -17.71 -6.16 23.55
CA ASP A 523 -17.92 -4.76 23.17
C ASP A 523 -18.86 -4.02 24.15
N ASP A 524 -19.84 -4.73 24.73
CA ASP A 524 -20.84 -4.15 25.63
C ASP A 524 -20.87 -4.77 27.05
N GLY A 525 -20.24 -5.94 27.23
CA GLY A 525 -20.30 -6.68 28.49
C GLY A 525 -19.04 -6.63 29.36
N ALA A 526 -18.91 -7.63 30.23
CA ALA A 526 -17.78 -7.76 31.14
C ALA A 526 -16.58 -8.38 30.42
N ALA A 527 -15.51 -7.61 30.25
CA ALA A 527 -14.33 -8.04 29.51
C ALA A 527 -13.03 -7.45 30.04
N ASP A 528 -11.92 -8.05 29.61
CA ASP A 528 -10.58 -7.53 29.78
C ASP A 528 -10.28 -6.45 28.74
N PHE A 529 -10.78 -6.63 27.51
CA PHE A 529 -10.59 -5.75 26.34
C PHE A 529 -11.91 -5.47 25.60
N ARG A 530 -11.99 -4.31 24.94
CA ARG A 530 -13.13 -3.94 24.07
C ARG A 530 -12.91 -4.31 22.61
N SER A 531 -11.65 -4.54 22.24
CA SER A 531 -11.20 -4.87 20.89
C SER A 531 -10.40 -6.17 20.89
N VAL A 532 -10.42 -6.88 19.77
CA VAL A 532 -9.57 -8.06 19.56
C VAL A 532 -8.12 -7.62 19.43
N GLN A 533 -7.84 -6.48 18.80
CA GLN A 533 -6.47 -5.98 18.71
C GLN A 533 -5.87 -5.61 20.06
N GLY A 534 -6.64 -5.05 20.99
CA GLY A 534 -6.22 -4.79 22.36
C GLY A 534 -5.77 -6.07 23.08
N ALA A 535 -6.53 -7.15 22.91
CA ALA A 535 -6.17 -8.47 23.42
C ALA A 535 -4.92 -9.04 22.73
N LEU A 536 -4.76 -8.89 21.40
CA LEU A 536 -3.56 -9.32 20.67
C LEU A 536 -2.32 -8.56 21.13
N ASN A 537 -2.43 -7.25 21.35
CA ASN A 537 -1.36 -6.41 21.88
C ASN A 537 -0.88 -6.93 23.24
N TYR A 538 -1.82 -7.25 24.15
CA TYR A 538 -1.50 -7.87 25.43
C TYR A 538 -0.82 -9.24 25.26
N MET A 539 -1.33 -10.10 24.38
CA MET A 539 -0.72 -11.42 24.14
C MET A 539 0.71 -11.31 23.61
N MET A 540 1.00 -10.32 22.77
CA MET A 540 2.34 -10.10 22.22
C MET A 540 3.30 -9.45 23.24
N ALA A 541 2.81 -8.58 24.11
CA ALA A 541 3.63 -7.81 25.05
C ALA A 541 3.89 -8.55 26.38
N ASP A 542 2.89 -9.26 26.89
CA ASP A 542 2.84 -9.71 28.28
C ASP A 542 2.79 -11.23 28.45
N VAL A 543 2.49 -11.98 27.39
CA VAL A 543 2.48 -13.45 27.42
C VAL A 543 3.68 -14.00 26.67
N GLY A 544 4.36 -15.00 27.26
CA GLY A 544 5.53 -15.62 26.66
C GLY A 544 5.24 -16.11 25.24
N LYS A 545 6.20 -15.88 24.33
CA LYS A 545 6.08 -16.24 22.90
C LYS A 545 5.50 -17.64 22.68
N ASP A 546 6.04 -18.64 23.39
CA ASP A 546 5.67 -20.05 23.22
C ASP A 546 4.61 -20.54 24.22
N ASP A 547 4.18 -19.70 25.18
CA ASP A 547 3.16 -20.08 26.16
C ASP A 547 1.79 -20.20 25.49
N ALA A 548 1.04 -21.25 25.80
CA ALA A 548 -0.32 -21.40 25.30
C ALA A 548 -1.22 -20.29 25.87
N ALA A 549 -2.01 -19.66 25.01
CA ALA A 549 -2.89 -18.56 25.39
C ALA A 549 -4.23 -18.60 24.64
N VAL A 550 -5.26 -18.00 25.26
CA VAL A 550 -6.63 -17.97 24.73
C VAL A 550 -7.21 -16.56 24.82
N ILE A 551 -7.75 -16.08 23.71
CA ILE A 551 -8.63 -14.91 23.65
C ILE A 551 -10.04 -15.46 23.41
N THR A 552 -10.97 -15.23 24.34
CA THR A 552 -12.40 -15.52 24.15
C THR A 552 -13.10 -14.26 23.68
N VAL A 553 -13.74 -14.29 22.51
CA VAL A 553 -14.43 -13.15 21.91
C VAL A 553 -15.94 -13.35 22.02
N LYS A 554 -16.64 -12.38 22.58
CA LYS A 554 -18.10 -12.38 22.73
C LYS A 554 -18.78 -11.97 21.43
N ASN A 555 -20.07 -12.28 21.32
CA ASN A 555 -20.84 -11.90 20.13
C ASN A 555 -20.86 -10.38 20.04
N GLY A 556 -20.55 -9.84 18.86
CA GLY A 556 -20.34 -8.42 18.64
C GLY A 556 -19.84 -8.18 17.22
N SER A 557 -19.90 -6.92 16.80
CA SER A 557 -19.37 -6.45 15.51
C SER A 557 -18.10 -5.66 15.77
N TYR A 558 -16.96 -6.28 15.48
CA TYR A 558 -15.63 -5.72 15.74
C TYR A 558 -15.07 -5.15 14.44
N GLN A 559 -15.30 -3.86 14.20
CA GLN A 559 -14.80 -3.18 13.01
C GLN A 559 -13.36 -2.70 13.21
N GLU A 560 -12.40 -3.59 13.00
CA GLU A 560 -10.98 -3.33 13.25
C GLU A 560 -10.07 -4.13 12.31
N MET A 561 -8.88 -3.57 12.06
CA MET A 561 -7.78 -4.29 11.41
C MET A 561 -6.87 -4.90 12.48
N LEU A 562 -6.41 -6.13 12.23
CA LEU A 562 -5.66 -6.92 13.20
C LEU A 562 -4.21 -7.14 12.79
N PHE A 563 -3.34 -7.25 13.79
CA PHE A 563 -1.93 -7.59 13.66
C PHE A 563 -1.49 -8.55 14.77
N LEU A 564 -0.93 -9.69 14.36
CA LEU A 564 -0.29 -10.66 15.24
C LEU A 564 1.10 -10.97 14.73
N ARG A 565 2.11 -10.83 15.59
CA ARG A 565 3.50 -11.15 15.24
C ARG A 565 4.20 -11.98 16.30
N ASN A 566 4.88 -13.04 15.86
CA ASN A 566 5.79 -13.86 16.66
C ASN A 566 5.19 -14.41 17.97
N LYS A 567 3.87 -14.57 18.06
CA LYS A 567 3.20 -15.22 19.19
C LYS A 567 2.71 -16.60 18.76
N ASN A 568 3.26 -17.64 19.38
CA ASN A 568 2.90 -19.02 19.11
C ASN A 568 1.79 -19.49 20.07
N ASN A 569 1.15 -20.60 19.72
CA ASN A 569 0.17 -21.32 20.56
C ASN A 569 -0.99 -20.44 21.05
N LEU A 570 -1.44 -19.49 20.22
CA LEU A 570 -2.57 -18.63 20.52
C LEU A 570 -3.86 -19.21 19.94
N THR A 571 -4.92 -19.27 20.75
CA THR A 571 -6.28 -19.56 20.31
C THR A 571 -7.14 -18.30 20.41
N ILE A 572 -7.78 -17.92 19.32
CA ILE A 572 -8.84 -16.91 19.28
C ILE A 572 -10.15 -17.65 19.08
N LYS A 573 -11.01 -17.60 20.10
CA LYS A 573 -12.25 -18.38 20.14
C LYS A 573 -13.45 -17.47 20.29
N GLY A 574 -14.32 -17.46 19.29
CA GLY A 574 -15.59 -16.75 19.37
C GLY A 574 -16.66 -17.50 20.18
N GLU A 575 -17.61 -16.75 20.73
CA GLU A 575 -18.80 -17.29 21.39
C GLU A 575 -19.72 -18.00 20.39
N SER A 576 -19.84 -17.45 19.19
CA SER A 576 -20.54 -18.09 18.09
C SER A 576 -19.94 -17.69 16.74
N ARG A 577 -20.05 -18.61 15.78
CA ARG A 577 -19.53 -18.44 14.42
C ARG A 577 -20.13 -17.22 13.72
N ASP A 578 -21.45 -17.05 13.79
CA ASP A 578 -22.16 -15.97 13.08
C ASP A 578 -22.36 -14.70 13.93
N GLY A 579 -22.24 -14.80 15.25
CA GLY A 579 -22.41 -13.67 16.17
C GLY A 579 -21.12 -12.93 16.50
N VAL A 580 -19.95 -13.55 16.32
CA VAL A 580 -18.65 -12.86 16.38
C VAL A 580 -18.21 -12.49 14.97
N VAL A 581 -18.29 -11.22 14.61
CA VAL A 581 -17.89 -10.73 13.28
C VAL A 581 -16.77 -9.72 13.45
N ILE A 582 -15.56 -10.09 13.03
CA ILE A 582 -14.42 -9.19 12.94
C ILE A 582 -14.29 -8.77 11.49
N HIS A 583 -14.37 -7.47 11.23
CA HIS A 583 -14.48 -6.96 9.87
C HIS A 583 -13.84 -5.60 9.66
N TYR A 584 -13.51 -5.29 8.41
CA TYR A 584 -13.11 -3.95 7.99
C TYR A 584 -13.26 -3.83 6.48
N ASP A 585 -13.48 -2.62 5.98
CA ASP A 585 -13.39 -2.32 4.55
C ASP A 585 -11.93 -1.97 4.20
N ASN A 586 -11.14 -2.98 3.80
CA ASN A 586 -9.73 -2.79 3.48
C ASN A 586 -9.40 -3.42 2.13
N TYR A 587 -8.86 -2.64 1.20
CA TYR A 587 -8.67 -3.07 -0.18
C TYR A 587 -7.40 -2.47 -0.78
N GLU A 588 -6.99 -3.01 -1.92
CA GLU A 588 -5.73 -2.65 -2.59
C GLU A 588 -5.58 -1.15 -2.83
N SER A 589 -6.66 -0.44 -3.14
CA SER A 589 -6.59 1.01 -3.37
C SER A 589 -6.57 1.86 -2.12
N PHE A 590 -6.93 1.29 -0.97
CA PHE A 590 -6.84 1.96 0.33
C PHE A 590 -5.53 1.65 1.06
N ASN A 591 -5.14 0.38 1.12
CA ASN A 591 -3.85 -0.07 1.66
C ASN A 591 -3.15 -1.03 0.69
N GLY A 592 -2.27 -0.49 -0.17
CA GLY A 592 -1.66 -1.26 -1.26
C GLY A 592 -0.84 -2.49 -0.86
N GLY A 593 -0.95 -3.55 -1.66
CA GLY A 593 -0.18 -4.77 -1.55
C GLY A 593 -0.62 -5.71 -0.42
N SER A 594 -0.02 -6.90 -0.38
CA SER A 594 -0.23 -7.85 0.73
C SER A 594 0.33 -7.32 2.05
N GLY A 595 1.34 -6.45 2.00
CA GLY A 595 1.93 -5.74 3.13
C GLY A 595 2.76 -6.61 4.10
N GLY A 596 3.27 -5.94 5.13
CA GLY A 596 4.02 -6.52 6.23
C GLY A 596 4.25 -5.50 7.34
N SER A 597 4.73 -5.95 8.51
CA SER A 597 5.13 -5.01 9.55
C SER A 597 6.41 -4.27 9.17
N ALA A 598 6.69 -3.13 9.78
CA ALA A 598 7.93 -2.37 9.65
C ALA A 598 8.33 -1.77 11.01
N ALA A 599 9.56 -1.26 11.12
CA ALA A 599 9.91 -0.47 12.30
C ALA A 599 8.97 0.74 12.41
N PRO A 600 8.55 1.15 13.63
CA PRO A 600 7.77 2.36 13.80
C PRO A 600 8.52 3.56 13.21
N GLY A 601 7.83 4.38 12.42
CA GLY A 601 8.44 5.52 11.75
C GLY A 601 7.46 6.24 10.83
N PRO A 602 7.83 7.43 10.36
CA PRO A 602 7.04 8.17 9.38
C PRO A 602 7.07 7.50 8.01
N GLY A 603 6.23 7.99 7.10
CA GLY A 603 6.19 7.59 5.69
C GLY A 603 4.93 6.82 5.31
N THR A 604 4.84 6.48 4.03
CA THR A 604 3.67 5.77 3.46
C THR A 604 3.49 4.40 4.14
N PRO A 605 2.29 4.09 4.67
CA PRO A 605 1.97 2.80 5.28
C PRO A 605 2.19 1.60 4.33
N GLY A 606 2.94 0.60 4.79
CA GLY A 606 3.22 -0.64 4.07
C GLY A 606 2.53 -1.88 4.64
N GLY A 607 1.56 -1.73 5.54
CA GLY A 607 0.92 -2.80 6.30
C GLY A 607 -0.12 -3.63 5.53
N GLY A 608 -0.45 -3.23 4.30
CA GLY A 608 -1.26 -3.99 3.33
C GLY A 608 -2.75 -4.10 3.63
N ARG A 609 -3.48 -4.67 2.67
CA ARG A 609 -4.95 -4.68 2.59
C ARG A 609 -5.70 -5.77 3.37
N SER A 610 -5.01 -6.68 4.07
CA SER A 610 -5.71 -7.74 4.82
C SER A 610 -6.47 -7.19 6.02
N VAL A 611 -7.61 -7.76 6.42
CA VAL A 611 -8.19 -7.41 7.73
C VAL A 611 -7.26 -7.90 8.83
N PHE A 612 -6.80 -9.15 8.76
CA PHE A 612 -5.87 -9.73 9.72
C PHE A 612 -4.51 -10.07 9.10
N LEU A 613 -3.46 -9.34 9.48
CA LEU A 613 -2.07 -9.69 9.17
C LEU A 613 -1.46 -10.54 10.29
N VAL A 614 -1.01 -11.75 9.95
CA VAL A 614 -0.27 -12.63 10.87
C VAL A 614 1.15 -12.83 10.36
N GLU A 615 2.15 -12.60 11.20
CA GLU A 615 3.56 -12.79 10.85
C GLU A 615 4.31 -13.70 11.82
N GLY A 616 4.88 -14.79 11.30
CA GLY A 616 5.80 -15.64 12.07
C GLY A 616 5.20 -16.36 13.28
N ALA A 617 3.86 -16.46 13.38
CA ALA A 617 3.17 -17.25 14.38
C ALA A 617 3.11 -18.73 13.98
N ASP A 618 3.31 -19.63 14.94
CA ASP A 618 3.04 -21.07 14.84
C ASP A 618 1.87 -21.49 15.72
N ASN A 619 1.10 -22.47 15.23
CA ASN A 619 -0.02 -23.07 15.93
C ASN A 619 -1.06 -22.03 16.38
N LEU A 620 -1.36 -21.07 15.50
CA LEU A 620 -2.48 -20.15 15.66
C LEU A 620 -3.79 -20.92 15.43
N VAL A 621 -4.76 -20.78 16.33
CA VAL A 621 -6.08 -21.39 16.22
C VAL A 621 -7.15 -20.29 16.15
N LEU A 622 -7.95 -20.31 15.09
CA LEU A 622 -9.17 -19.52 14.95
C LEU A 622 -10.37 -20.49 15.08
N ASP A 623 -11.19 -20.30 16.11
CA ASP A 623 -12.27 -21.22 16.44
C ASP A 623 -13.60 -20.46 16.60
N THR A 624 -14.62 -20.84 15.83
CA THR A 624 -16.01 -20.38 16.06
C THR A 624 -16.17 -18.86 15.95
N LEU A 625 -15.73 -18.26 14.84
CA LEU A 625 -15.84 -16.82 14.56
C LEU A 625 -15.98 -16.53 13.05
N THR A 626 -16.33 -15.29 12.70
CA THR A 626 -16.32 -14.77 11.33
C THR A 626 -15.23 -13.72 11.16
N LEU A 627 -14.36 -13.89 10.16
CA LEU A 627 -13.53 -12.83 9.58
C LEU A 627 -14.15 -12.39 8.25
N LYS A 628 -14.39 -11.10 8.10
CA LYS A 628 -15.00 -10.53 6.91
C LYS A 628 -14.21 -9.32 6.42
N ASN A 629 -14.06 -9.18 5.11
CA ASN A 629 -13.67 -7.91 4.51
C ASN A 629 -14.92 -7.34 3.84
N ASP A 630 -15.26 -6.08 4.16
CA ASP A 630 -16.50 -5.44 3.71
C ASP A 630 -16.41 -4.89 2.29
N HIS A 631 -15.21 -4.85 1.70
CA HIS A 631 -14.97 -4.24 0.40
C HIS A 631 -15.85 -4.82 -0.69
N LEU A 632 -16.55 -3.93 -1.40
CA LEU A 632 -17.33 -4.26 -2.58
C LEU A 632 -16.52 -3.99 -3.83
N ARG A 633 -16.56 -4.92 -4.79
CA ARG A 633 -15.87 -4.73 -6.05
C ARG A 633 -16.54 -3.62 -6.87
N VAL A 634 -15.78 -2.58 -7.19
CA VAL A 634 -16.20 -1.40 -7.97
C VAL A 634 -15.31 -1.16 -9.21
N ASP A 635 -15.74 -0.25 -10.10
CA ASP A 635 -15.06 0.03 -11.37
C ASP A 635 -13.82 0.92 -11.25
N ASP A 636 -13.80 1.80 -10.26
CA ASP A 636 -12.83 2.87 -10.04
C ASP A 636 -11.74 2.52 -9.01
N ALA A 637 -11.81 1.36 -8.36
CA ALA A 637 -10.77 0.85 -7.46
C ALA A 637 -10.10 -0.45 -7.98
N SER A 638 -8.88 -0.72 -7.53
CA SER A 638 -8.39 -2.10 -7.39
C SER A 638 -9.12 -2.73 -6.20
N ASN A 639 -9.55 -3.98 -6.36
CA ASN A 639 -10.57 -4.57 -5.48
C ASN A 639 -10.11 -5.77 -4.66
N GLN A 640 -8.82 -6.13 -4.68
CA GLN A 640 -8.31 -7.21 -3.85
C GLN A 640 -8.49 -6.85 -2.37
N ALA A 641 -9.03 -7.76 -1.57
CA ALA A 641 -9.48 -7.49 -0.21
C ALA A 641 -9.46 -8.76 0.66
N GLU A 642 -8.29 -9.11 1.23
CA GLU A 642 -8.12 -10.28 2.07
C GLU A 642 -8.83 -10.12 3.43
N THR A 643 -9.43 -11.21 3.91
CA THR A 643 -9.81 -11.33 5.33
C THR A 643 -8.58 -11.60 6.20
N ILE A 644 -7.67 -12.44 5.73
CA ILE A 644 -6.45 -12.79 6.44
C ILE A 644 -5.29 -12.97 5.47
N TYR A 645 -4.13 -12.43 5.86
CA TYR A 645 -2.84 -12.83 5.33
C TYR A 645 -2.08 -13.59 6.41
N PHE A 646 -2.02 -14.92 6.26
CA PHE A 646 -1.17 -15.77 7.09
C PHE A 646 0.26 -15.79 6.53
N ASN A 647 1.06 -14.78 6.88
CA ASN A 647 2.46 -14.63 6.48
C ASN A 647 3.39 -15.40 7.43
N SER A 648 3.27 -16.73 7.43
CA SER A 648 4.08 -17.61 8.27
C SER A 648 4.44 -18.90 7.53
N SER A 649 5.63 -19.43 7.78
CA SER A 649 6.03 -20.76 7.30
C SER A 649 5.53 -21.90 8.20
N TYR A 650 4.82 -21.56 9.28
CA TYR A 650 4.37 -22.49 10.31
C TYR A 650 2.89 -22.83 10.16
N ARG A 651 2.18 -23.06 11.28
CA ARG A 651 0.84 -23.67 11.28
C ARG A 651 -0.30 -22.71 11.64
N LEU A 652 -1.39 -22.79 10.87
CA LEU A 652 -2.70 -22.17 11.15
C LEU A 652 -3.79 -23.24 11.20
N ILE A 653 -4.65 -23.18 12.22
CA ILE A 653 -5.85 -24.01 12.34
C ILE A 653 -7.06 -23.06 12.35
N ALA A 654 -8.01 -23.28 11.46
CA ALA A 654 -9.29 -22.57 11.44
C ALA A 654 -10.44 -23.59 11.50
N LYS A 655 -11.26 -23.53 12.55
CA LYS A 655 -12.35 -24.51 12.79
C LYS A 655 -13.66 -23.82 13.03
N ASN A 656 -14.74 -24.34 12.44
CA ASN A 656 -16.09 -23.81 12.61
C ASN A 656 -16.15 -22.28 12.38
N ALA A 657 -15.44 -21.77 11.38
CA ALA A 657 -15.25 -20.34 11.14
C ALA A 657 -15.73 -19.91 9.75
N ASN A 658 -16.08 -18.63 9.59
CA ASN A 658 -16.40 -18.02 8.31
C ASN A 658 -15.28 -17.07 7.86
N PHE A 659 -14.96 -17.08 6.58
CA PHE A 659 -14.08 -16.14 5.91
C PHE A 659 -14.82 -15.59 4.69
N ILE A 660 -15.15 -14.31 4.69
CA ILE A 660 -16.05 -13.71 3.69
C ILE A 660 -15.42 -12.45 3.10
N SER A 661 -15.23 -12.43 1.79
CA SER A 661 -14.90 -11.21 1.03
C SER A 661 -15.41 -11.41 -0.41
N GLU A 662 -15.02 -10.57 -1.34
CA GLU A 662 -15.21 -10.77 -2.77
C GLU A 662 -13.93 -11.28 -3.44
N GLN A 663 -12.96 -10.41 -3.74
CA GLN A 663 -11.72 -10.80 -4.40
C GLN A 663 -10.61 -11.05 -3.35
N ASP A 664 -9.81 -12.10 -3.55
CA ASP A 664 -8.64 -12.43 -2.73
C ASP A 664 -8.95 -12.72 -1.24
N THR A 665 -10.08 -13.35 -0.89
CA THR A 665 -10.52 -13.59 0.51
C THR A 665 -9.45 -14.17 1.46
N LEU A 666 -8.65 -15.15 1.02
CA LEU A 666 -7.58 -15.79 1.80
C LEU A 666 -6.23 -15.69 1.10
N LEU A 667 -5.21 -15.16 1.80
CA LEU A 667 -3.81 -15.25 1.40
C LEU A 667 -3.02 -16.13 2.39
N LEU A 668 -2.59 -17.31 1.94
CA LEU A 668 -2.04 -18.36 2.80
C LEU A 668 -0.58 -18.71 2.49
N LYS A 669 0.19 -19.02 3.55
CA LYS A 669 1.53 -19.62 3.50
C LYS A 669 1.63 -20.78 4.49
N GLY A 670 2.73 -21.54 4.42
CA GLY A 670 3.06 -22.57 5.40
C GLY A 670 2.09 -23.75 5.35
N TYR A 671 1.66 -24.20 6.54
CA TYR A 671 0.77 -25.35 6.75
C TYR A 671 -0.54 -24.86 7.36
N THR A 672 -1.67 -25.01 6.66
CA THR A 672 -2.95 -24.52 7.15
C THR A 672 -4.02 -25.59 7.09
N TRP A 673 -4.88 -25.64 8.12
CA TRP A 673 -6.00 -26.57 8.18
C TRP A 673 -7.29 -25.82 8.47
N PHE A 674 -8.20 -25.85 7.50
CA PHE A 674 -9.54 -25.30 7.57
C PHE A 674 -10.53 -26.47 7.70
N TYR A 675 -11.24 -26.55 8.82
CA TYR A 675 -12.17 -27.64 9.10
C TYR A 675 -13.56 -27.14 9.46
N ASP A 676 -14.57 -27.63 8.76
CA ASP A 676 -15.97 -27.21 8.94
C ASP A 676 -16.15 -25.69 8.79
N THR A 677 -15.38 -25.09 7.87
CA THR A 677 -15.38 -23.65 7.61
C THR A 677 -16.31 -23.29 6.45
N LEU A 678 -16.66 -22.00 6.34
CA LEU A 678 -17.16 -21.38 5.12
C LEU A 678 -16.09 -20.42 4.63
N VAL A 679 -15.68 -20.55 3.38
CA VAL A 679 -14.85 -19.58 2.68
C VAL A 679 -15.64 -19.09 1.49
N ALA A 680 -15.93 -17.79 1.44
CA ALA A 680 -16.78 -17.19 0.42
C ALA A 680 -16.10 -16.01 -0.27
N GLY A 681 -16.16 -15.99 -1.61
CA GLY A 681 -15.62 -14.95 -2.47
C GLY A 681 -15.88 -15.22 -3.95
N ASN A 682 -15.30 -14.43 -4.85
CA ASN A 682 -15.56 -14.51 -6.30
C ASN A 682 -14.30 -14.76 -7.14
N VAL A 683 -13.30 -13.88 -7.11
CA VAL A 683 -12.08 -13.94 -7.92
C VAL A 683 -10.91 -14.26 -7.03
N ASP A 684 -10.20 -15.34 -7.35
CA ASP A 684 -8.99 -15.82 -6.66
C ASP A 684 -9.13 -15.83 -5.14
N PHE A 685 -10.34 -16.12 -4.65
CA PHE A 685 -10.66 -15.87 -3.26
C PHE A 685 -9.91 -16.80 -2.29
N ILE A 686 -9.23 -17.82 -2.82
CA ILE A 686 -8.20 -18.58 -2.13
C ILE A 686 -6.91 -18.48 -2.94
N TRP A 687 -5.84 -17.93 -2.35
CA TRP A 687 -4.57 -17.83 -3.06
C TRP A 687 -3.36 -17.85 -2.12
N GLY A 688 -2.17 -17.97 -2.70
CA GLY A 688 -0.91 -17.79 -1.97
C GLY A 688 0.11 -18.90 -2.14
N TYR A 689 1.06 -18.93 -1.20
CA TYR A 689 2.34 -19.64 -1.28
C TYR A 689 2.37 -20.83 -0.31
N SER A 690 1.26 -21.57 -0.26
CA SER A 690 1.09 -22.66 0.70
C SER A 690 2.02 -23.84 0.39
N VAL A 691 2.60 -24.42 1.45
CA VAL A 691 3.25 -25.73 1.38
C VAL A 691 2.16 -26.80 1.42
N ALA A 692 1.25 -26.73 2.38
CA ALA A 692 0.06 -27.57 2.43
C ALA A 692 -1.09 -26.81 3.13
N SER A 693 -2.15 -26.52 2.39
CA SER A 693 -3.39 -25.93 2.90
C SER A 693 -4.54 -26.90 2.65
N LEU A 694 -5.10 -27.46 3.72
CA LEU A 694 -6.16 -28.45 3.67
C LEU A 694 -7.50 -27.83 4.07
N PHE A 695 -8.48 -27.89 3.18
CA PHE A 695 -9.88 -27.55 3.42
C PHE A 695 -10.69 -28.84 3.54
N GLU A 696 -10.98 -29.24 4.77
CA GLU A 696 -11.60 -30.51 5.11
C GLU A 696 -13.02 -30.33 5.61
N ASN A 697 -13.99 -30.98 4.96
CA ASN A 697 -15.41 -30.87 5.31
C ASN A 697 -15.91 -29.40 5.32
N SER A 698 -15.33 -28.56 4.48
CA SER A 698 -15.62 -27.13 4.41
C SER A 698 -16.56 -26.80 3.25
N GLU A 699 -17.18 -25.62 3.35
CA GLU A 699 -17.89 -24.98 2.26
C GLU A 699 -17.02 -23.93 1.59
N ILE A 700 -16.89 -24.06 0.27
CA ILE A 700 -16.21 -23.12 -0.59
C ILE A 700 -17.30 -22.49 -1.46
N ARG A 701 -17.72 -21.26 -1.13
CA ARG A 701 -18.89 -20.63 -1.73
C ARG A 701 -18.48 -19.51 -2.69
N SER A 702 -18.68 -19.73 -3.98
CA SER A 702 -18.55 -18.66 -4.97
C SER A 702 -19.70 -17.67 -4.82
N LEU A 703 -19.37 -16.37 -4.73
CA LEU A 703 -20.32 -15.28 -4.66
C LEU A 703 -20.45 -14.59 -6.02
N GLY A 704 -21.64 -14.09 -6.34
CA GLY A 704 -21.81 -13.20 -7.50
C GLY A 704 -20.92 -11.96 -7.37
N ASP A 705 -20.37 -11.50 -8.48
CA ASP A 705 -19.45 -10.36 -8.51
C ASP A 705 -20.22 -9.04 -8.43
N SER A 706 -19.97 -8.21 -7.41
CA SER A 706 -20.61 -6.88 -7.30
C SER A 706 -20.40 -6.00 -8.54
N LYS A 707 -19.27 -6.17 -9.22
CA LYS A 707 -18.91 -5.43 -10.44
C LYS A 707 -19.56 -5.99 -11.71
N SER A 708 -19.99 -7.27 -11.70
CA SER A 708 -20.48 -7.93 -12.91
C SER A 708 -21.48 -9.05 -12.60
N SER A 709 -22.66 -8.98 -13.21
CA SER A 709 -23.68 -10.03 -13.10
C SER A 709 -23.45 -11.24 -14.04
N SER A 710 -22.40 -11.22 -14.86
CA SER A 710 -22.11 -12.28 -15.84
C SER A 710 -20.85 -13.10 -15.53
N ASN A 711 -20.06 -12.69 -14.54
CA ASN A 711 -18.79 -13.33 -14.20
C ASN A 711 -18.97 -14.30 -13.03
N GLY A 712 -18.49 -15.54 -13.17
CA GLY A 712 -18.46 -16.52 -12.07
C GLY A 712 -17.12 -16.58 -11.32
N GLY A 713 -16.08 -15.91 -11.82
CA GLY A 713 -14.79 -15.83 -11.16
C GLY A 713 -14.01 -17.15 -11.10
N TYR A 714 -13.06 -17.21 -10.18
CA TYR A 714 -12.08 -18.29 -10.04
C TYR A 714 -11.95 -18.62 -8.56
N VAL A 715 -12.06 -19.89 -8.19
CA VAL A 715 -11.94 -20.30 -6.79
C VAL A 715 -10.51 -20.09 -6.27
N LEU A 716 -9.50 -20.34 -7.11
CA LEU A 716 -8.13 -20.46 -6.63
C LEU A 716 -7.07 -19.94 -7.60
N GLN A 717 -6.01 -19.33 -7.06
CA GLN A 717 -4.74 -19.08 -7.74
C GLN A 717 -3.56 -19.52 -6.87
N ALA A 718 -2.92 -20.65 -7.19
CA ALA A 718 -1.84 -21.22 -6.39
C ALA A 718 -0.48 -20.62 -6.76
N ARG A 719 0.41 -20.47 -5.76
CA ARG A 719 1.81 -20.06 -5.92
C ARG A 719 2.76 -20.94 -5.12
N THR A 720 2.48 -22.25 -5.13
CA THR A 720 3.25 -23.25 -4.38
C THR A 720 4.72 -23.23 -4.82
N GLN A 721 5.65 -23.16 -3.88
CA GLN A 721 7.06 -22.92 -4.20
C GLN A 721 7.79 -24.17 -4.68
N ASN A 722 7.49 -25.35 -4.12
CA ASN A 722 8.07 -26.60 -4.59
C ASN A 722 7.04 -27.42 -5.37
N ILE A 723 7.45 -27.94 -6.54
CA ILE A 723 6.55 -28.68 -7.45
C ILE A 723 5.89 -29.90 -6.80
N THR A 724 6.52 -30.49 -5.78
CA THR A 724 6.02 -31.69 -5.08
C THR A 724 5.24 -31.37 -3.80
N ASP A 725 5.20 -30.11 -3.37
CA ASP A 725 4.42 -29.75 -2.19
C ASP A 725 2.92 -29.96 -2.47
N PRO A 726 2.12 -30.43 -1.50
CA PRO A 726 0.69 -30.61 -1.67
C PRO A 726 -0.03 -29.36 -2.22
N GLY A 727 0.45 -28.17 -1.86
CA GLY A 727 -0.16 -26.91 -2.25
C GLY A 727 -1.51 -26.74 -1.58
N PHE A 728 -2.58 -26.66 -2.36
CA PHE A 728 -3.95 -26.54 -1.86
C PHE A 728 -4.72 -27.84 -2.07
N VAL A 729 -5.30 -28.40 -1.00
CA VAL A 729 -6.04 -29.66 -1.01
C VAL A 729 -7.44 -29.43 -0.42
N PHE A 730 -8.46 -29.86 -1.15
CA PHE A 730 -9.86 -29.84 -0.71
C PHE A 730 -10.31 -31.29 -0.53
N LEU A 731 -10.73 -31.64 0.69
CA LEU A 731 -11.07 -33.00 1.06
C LEU A 731 -12.49 -33.06 1.62
N ASN A 732 -13.37 -33.82 0.96
CA ASN A 732 -14.77 -33.99 1.37
C ASN A 732 -15.50 -32.63 1.54
N SER A 733 -15.09 -31.62 0.77
CA SER A 733 -15.63 -30.27 0.84
C SER A 733 -16.70 -30.04 -0.23
N ARG A 734 -17.51 -29.00 -0.07
CA ARG A 734 -18.58 -28.63 -1.00
C ARG A 734 -18.28 -27.30 -1.67
N LEU A 735 -18.34 -27.25 -3.00
CA LEU A 735 -18.27 -26.05 -3.81
C LEU A 735 -19.70 -25.61 -4.13
N THR A 736 -20.12 -24.50 -3.54
CA THR A 736 -21.48 -23.97 -3.63
C THR A 736 -21.46 -22.56 -4.23
N GLN A 737 -22.64 -22.00 -4.52
CA GLN A 737 -22.76 -20.61 -4.97
C GLN A 737 -23.80 -19.85 -4.14
N GLY A 738 -23.66 -18.52 -4.10
CA GLY A 738 -24.64 -17.62 -3.50
C GLY A 738 -24.65 -16.25 -4.17
N PRO A 739 -25.68 -15.43 -3.91
CA PRO A 739 -25.66 -14.04 -4.34
C PRO A 739 -24.49 -13.30 -3.69
N GLY A 740 -23.85 -12.41 -4.44
CA GLY A 740 -22.88 -11.47 -3.89
C GLY A 740 -23.54 -10.39 -3.04
N PRO A 741 -22.74 -9.52 -2.38
CA PRO A 741 -23.26 -8.44 -1.55
C PRO A 741 -24.23 -7.50 -2.29
N SER A 742 -23.98 -7.27 -3.59
CA SER A 742 -24.84 -6.45 -4.47
C SER A 742 -26.06 -7.20 -5.01
N GLY A 743 -26.29 -8.46 -4.61
CA GLY A 743 -27.41 -9.29 -5.05
C GLY A 743 -27.22 -10.00 -6.39
N ASN A 744 -26.08 -9.81 -7.06
CA ASN A 744 -25.75 -10.52 -8.30
C ASN A 744 -25.62 -12.02 -8.05
N VAL A 745 -26.07 -12.82 -9.01
CA VAL A 745 -26.01 -14.29 -8.97
C VAL A 745 -25.05 -14.81 -10.03
N ILE A 746 -24.51 -16.01 -9.82
CA ILE A 746 -23.57 -16.63 -10.77
C ILE A 746 -24.37 -17.44 -11.81
N PRO A 747 -24.11 -17.23 -13.12
CA PRO A 747 -24.66 -18.12 -14.15
C PRO A 747 -24.08 -19.54 -14.05
N ALA A 748 -24.86 -20.54 -14.42
CA ALA A 748 -24.37 -21.92 -14.49
C ALA A 748 -23.13 -22.03 -15.41
N GLY A 749 -22.11 -22.74 -14.95
CA GLY A 749 -20.85 -22.94 -15.66
C GLY A 749 -19.97 -21.69 -15.82
N ALA A 750 -20.22 -20.60 -15.07
CA ALA A 750 -19.44 -19.36 -15.20
C ALA A 750 -18.17 -19.33 -14.34
N SER A 751 -18.03 -20.22 -13.36
CA SER A 751 -16.89 -20.27 -12.42
C SER A 751 -15.91 -21.37 -12.78
N TYR A 752 -14.65 -21.19 -12.42
CA TYR A 752 -13.59 -22.18 -12.62
C TYR A 752 -12.92 -22.56 -11.29
N LEU A 753 -12.45 -23.81 -11.20
CA LEU A 753 -11.81 -24.39 -10.02
C LEU A 753 -10.49 -23.70 -9.66
N ALA A 754 -9.72 -23.30 -10.66
CA ALA A 754 -8.54 -22.46 -10.48
C ALA A 754 -8.15 -21.78 -11.80
N ARG A 755 -7.25 -20.80 -11.67
CA ARG A 755 -6.49 -20.22 -12.78
C ARG A 755 -5.01 -20.10 -12.41
N SER A 756 -4.16 -19.93 -13.42
CA SER A 756 -2.71 -19.76 -13.24
C SER A 756 -2.34 -18.31 -12.97
N GLY A 757 -1.34 -18.09 -12.10
CA GLY A 757 -0.69 -16.79 -11.94
C GLY A 757 0.29 -16.45 -13.06
N GLY A 758 0.64 -17.42 -13.92
CA GLY A 758 1.46 -17.22 -15.13
C GLY A 758 2.96 -17.07 -14.90
N SER A 759 3.49 -17.45 -13.73
CA SER A 759 4.93 -17.43 -13.46
C SER A 759 5.54 -18.83 -13.47
N ALA A 760 6.77 -18.92 -13.96
CA ALA A 760 7.60 -20.13 -13.85
C ALA A 760 8.19 -20.34 -12.44
N ASP A 761 8.15 -19.33 -11.57
CA ASP A 761 8.77 -19.35 -10.23
C ASP A 761 7.95 -20.14 -9.20
N TYR A 762 6.72 -20.50 -9.53
CA TYR A 762 5.81 -21.22 -8.64
C TYR A 762 4.91 -22.17 -9.42
N PHE A 763 4.31 -23.12 -8.71
CA PHE A 763 3.52 -24.20 -9.25
C PHE A 763 2.06 -24.10 -8.83
N ASP A 764 1.17 -24.41 -9.77
CA ASP A 764 -0.27 -24.40 -9.64
C ASP A 764 -0.80 -25.70 -9.00
N ASN A 765 -0.29 -26.06 -7.83
CA ASN A 765 -0.67 -27.30 -7.14
C ASN A 765 -2.01 -27.14 -6.42
N VAL A 766 -3.07 -27.69 -7.02
CA VAL A 766 -4.44 -27.70 -6.48
C VAL A 766 -5.03 -29.10 -6.63
N THR A 767 -5.63 -29.64 -5.57
CA THR A 767 -6.20 -30.99 -5.57
C THR A 767 -7.58 -31.02 -4.93
N PHE A 768 -8.59 -31.47 -5.67
CA PHE A 768 -9.95 -31.73 -5.15
C PHE A 768 -10.16 -33.24 -4.97
N ILE A 769 -10.51 -33.65 -3.74
CA ILE A 769 -10.73 -35.04 -3.36
C ILE A 769 -12.14 -35.18 -2.77
N ASN A 770 -12.97 -36.00 -3.42
CA ASN A 770 -14.34 -36.31 -3.02
C ASN A 770 -15.18 -35.05 -2.76
N CYS A 771 -15.01 -34.03 -3.59
CA CYS A 771 -15.71 -32.76 -3.43
C CYS A 771 -17.06 -32.78 -4.16
N ALA A 772 -18.09 -32.23 -3.53
CA ALA A 772 -19.39 -32.00 -4.17
C ALA A 772 -19.38 -30.62 -4.85
N MET A 773 -19.84 -30.49 -6.09
CA MET A 773 -19.80 -29.24 -6.84
C MET A 773 -21.19 -28.87 -7.39
N ASP A 774 -21.58 -27.61 -7.18
CA ASP A 774 -22.80 -27.06 -7.76
C ASP A 774 -22.59 -26.61 -9.21
N SER A 775 -23.70 -26.35 -9.90
CA SER A 775 -23.85 -26.03 -11.33
C SER A 775 -23.11 -24.79 -11.83
N HIS A 776 -22.59 -23.92 -10.96
CA HIS A 776 -21.77 -22.77 -11.34
C HIS A 776 -20.39 -23.16 -11.86
N ILE A 777 -19.85 -24.32 -11.46
CA ILE A 777 -18.55 -24.80 -11.92
C ILE A 777 -18.63 -25.22 -13.38
N ASN A 778 -17.75 -24.65 -14.21
CA ASN A 778 -17.66 -24.96 -15.63
C ASN A 778 -17.27 -26.43 -15.85
N ALA A 779 -17.83 -27.06 -16.88
CA ALA A 779 -17.52 -28.43 -17.25
C ALA A 779 -16.03 -28.65 -17.57
N ILE A 780 -15.33 -27.64 -18.11
CA ILE A 780 -13.88 -27.72 -18.36
C ILE A 780 -13.06 -27.76 -17.07
N GLY A 781 -13.65 -27.33 -15.95
CA GLY A 781 -13.03 -27.29 -14.62
C GLY A 781 -12.10 -26.10 -14.43
N TRP A 782 -11.04 -26.00 -15.23
CA TRP A 782 -9.90 -25.11 -14.96
C TRP A 782 -9.70 -24.07 -16.07
N ALA A 783 -9.28 -22.86 -15.70
CA ALA A 783 -9.03 -21.79 -16.65
C ALA A 783 -7.53 -21.69 -16.98
N GLY A 784 -7.09 -22.48 -17.97
CA GLY A 784 -5.74 -22.43 -18.54
C GLY A 784 -5.63 -21.55 -19.79
N GLU A 785 -4.51 -21.69 -20.51
CA GLU A 785 -4.22 -20.90 -21.71
C GLU A 785 -5.38 -20.92 -22.73
N GLY A 786 -5.80 -19.73 -23.16
CA GLY A 786 -6.90 -19.55 -24.12
C GLY A 786 -8.29 -19.41 -23.50
N ILE A 787 -8.47 -19.73 -22.22
CA ILE A 787 -9.72 -19.48 -21.48
C ILE A 787 -9.64 -18.10 -20.84
N ASN A 788 -10.57 -17.18 -21.16
CA ASN A 788 -10.63 -15.85 -20.56
C ASN A 788 -9.29 -15.09 -20.51
N SER A 789 -8.45 -15.26 -21.54
CA SER A 789 -7.09 -14.70 -21.60
C SER A 789 -6.17 -15.10 -20.43
N GLN A 790 -6.42 -16.24 -19.79
CA GLN A 790 -5.55 -16.77 -18.73
C GLN A 790 -4.24 -17.30 -19.30
N PRO A 791 -3.14 -17.21 -18.53
CA PRO A 791 -1.86 -17.78 -18.93
C PRO A 791 -1.88 -19.31 -18.84
N ALA A 792 -0.86 -19.96 -19.42
CA ALA A 792 -0.64 -21.38 -19.23
C ALA A 792 -0.40 -21.71 -17.73
N PRO A 793 -0.89 -22.86 -17.25
CA PRO A 793 -0.53 -23.35 -15.92
C PRO A 793 0.93 -23.80 -15.86
N ASN A 794 1.47 -23.87 -14.64
CA ASN A 794 2.75 -24.44 -14.31
C ASN A 794 2.57 -25.59 -13.29
N PRO A 795 2.82 -26.86 -13.66
CA PRO A 795 3.26 -27.31 -14.97
C PRO A 795 2.16 -27.13 -16.04
N VAL A 796 2.59 -26.96 -17.29
CA VAL A 796 1.66 -26.86 -18.44
C VAL A 796 0.82 -28.13 -18.60
N VAL A 797 1.38 -29.28 -18.24
CA VAL A 797 0.71 -30.58 -18.23
C VAL A 797 0.69 -31.11 -16.80
N ALA A 798 -0.50 -31.18 -16.21
CA ALA A 798 -0.69 -31.77 -14.89
C ALA A 798 -0.41 -33.28 -14.91
N SER A 799 -0.03 -33.80 -13.75
CA SER A 799 0.24 -35.22 -13.52
C SER A 799 -0.33 -35.65 -12.16
N ALA A 800 -0.14 -36.91 -11.79
CA ALA A 800 -0.45 -37.35 -10.43
C ALA A 800 0.39 -36.60 -9.36
N GLU A 801 1.60 -36.16 -9.71
CA GLU A 801 2.55 -35.56 -8.77
C GLU A 801 2.38 -34.05 -8.59
N SER A 802 1.94 -33.32 -9.62
CA SER A 802 1.88 -31.86 -9.62
C SER A 802 0.85 -31.27 -10.60
N GLY A 803 0.50 -30.01 -10.38
CA GLY A 803 -0.52 -29.27 -11.11
C GLY A 803 -1.92 -29.46 -10.54
N TRP A 804 -2.92 -29.15 -11.36
CA TRP A 804 -4.33 -29.27 -11.04
C TRP A 804 -4.81 -30.71 -11.10
N ARG A 805 -5.46 -31.18 -10.02
CA ARG A 805 -5.82 -32.58 -9.83
C ARG A 805 -7.22 -32.73 -9.26
N GLU A 806 -7.90 -33.81 -9.64
CA GLU A 806 -9.26 -34.11 -9.20
C GLU A 806 -9.48 -35.61 -9.02
N TYR A 807 -10.20 -35.99 -7.96
CA TYR A 807 -10.64 -37.37 -7.71
C TYR A 807 -12.03 -37.40 -7.06
N GLY A 808 -12.91 -38.25 -7.58
CA GLY A 808 -14.15 -38.62 -6.88
C GLY A 808 -15.17 -37.50 -6.73
N SER A 809 -15.11 -36.44 -7.55
CA SER A 809 -16.07 -35.34 -7.48
C SER A 809 -17.49 -35.77 -7.82
N THR A 810 -18.45 -35.17 -7.11
CA THR A 810 -19.89 -35.42 -7.26
C THR A 810 -20.63 -34.10 -7.45
N ASP A 811 -21.89 -34.14 -7.88
CA ASP A 811 -22.80 -33.01 -7.70
C ASP A 811 -23.26 -32.93 -6.22
N LEU A 812 -24.06 -31.90 -5.88
CA LEU A 812 -24.56 -31.74 -4.51
C LEU A 812 -25.52 -32.86 -4.05
N ASP A 813 -26.07 -33.65 -4.97
CA ASP A 813 -26.92 -34.80 -4.67
C ASP A 813 -26.11 -36.11 -4.51
N GLY A 814 -24.78 -36.05 -4.68
CA GLY A 814 -23.86 -37.17 -4.54
C GLY A 814 -23.73 -38.04 -5.80
N VAL A 815 -24.20 -37.56 -6.96
CA VAL A 815 -24.02 -38.25 -8.24
C VAL A 815 -22.61 -37.94 -8.77
N PRO A 816 -21.81 -38.95 -9.19
CA PRO A 816 -20.48 -38.70 -9.77
C PRO A 816 -20.55 -37.77 -10.99
N LEU A 817 -19.67 -36.78 -11.05
CA LEU A 817 -19.56 -35.88 -12.20
C LEU A 817 -18.95 -36.58 -13.41
N ASP A 818 -19.36 -36.18 -14.61
CA ASP A 818 -18.66 -36.55 -15.84
C ASP A 818 -17.42 -35.67 -16.03
N LEU A 819 -16.25 -36.25 -15.78
CA LEU A 819 -14.96 -35.56 -15.88
C LEU A 819 -14.34 -35.64 -17.28
N SER A 820 -15.02 -36.22 -18.27
CA SER A 820 -14.47 -36.40 -19.63
C SER A 820 -14.20 -35.08 -20.38
N SER A 821 -14.82 -33.99 -19.92
CA SER A 821 -14.65 -32.64 -20.50
C SER A 821 -13.60 -31.80 -19.78
N ARG A 822 -12.93 -32.33 -18.75
CA ARG A 822 -11.89 -31.59 -18.03
C ARG A 822 -10.70 -31.29 -18.95
N GLU A 823 -10.24 -30.06 -18.90
CA GLU A 823 -9.02 -29.61 -19.58
C GLU A 823 -7.99 -29.14 -18.54
N PHE A 824 -6.70 -29.16 -18.91
CA PHE A 824 -5.55 -28.73 -18.11
C PHE A 824 -5.24 -29.55 -16.84
N GLY A 825 -6.24 -30.10 -16.15
CA GLY A 825 -6.09 -30.90 -14.94
C GLY A 825 -5.89 -32.41 -15.19
N TYR A 826 -5.49 -33.12 -14.13
CA TYR A 826 -5.28 -34.57 -14.11
C TYR A 826 -6.31 -35.28 -13.22
N VAL A 827 -7.04 -36.24 -13.77
CA VAL A 827 -7.98 -37.09 -13.01
C VAL A 827 -7.20 -38.25 -12.39
N LEU A 828 -7.13 -38.27 -11.05
CA LEU A 828 -6.34 -39.26 -10.31
C LEU A 828 -7.02 -40.64 -10.33
N SER A 829 -6.23 -41.70 -10.22
CA SER A 829 -6.71 -43.01 -9.78
C SER A 829 -6.83 -43.09 -8.25
N ALA A 830 -7.53 -44.11 -7.75
CA ALA A 830 -7.67 -44.32 -6.31
C ALA A 830 -6.32 -44.47 -5.58
N GLY A 831 -5.30 -45.05 -6.23
CA GLY A 831 -3.96 -45.19 -5.65
C GLY A 831 -3.21 -43.87 -5.60
N GLU A 832 -3.34 -43.04 -6.64
CA GLU A 832 -2.71 -41.71 -6.72
C GLU A 832 -3.38 -40.69 -5.79
N ALA A 833 -4.67 -40.87 -5.49
CA ALA A 833 -5.39 -40.01 -4.57
C ALA A 833 -5.10 -40.31 -3.08
N ALA A 834 -4.52 -41.47 -2.76
CA ALA A 834 -4.27 -41.91 -1.39
C ALA A 834 -3.51 -40.90 -0.49
N PRO A 835 -2.48 -40.18 -0.96
CA PRO A 835 -1.79 -39.16 -0.15
C PRO A 835 -2.66 -37.98 0.27
N PHE A 836 -3.85 -37.82 -0.33
CA PHE A 836 -4.77 -36.71 -0.10
C PHE A 836 -6.08 -37.13 0.55
N MET A 837 -6.23 -38.42 0.92
CA MET A 837 -7.48 -38.97 1.48
C MET A 837 -7.70 -38.69 2.96
N ASP A 838 -6.65 -38.29 3.67
CA ASP A 838 -6.72 -37.94 5.08
C ASP A 838 -5.70 -36.85 5.44
N ARG A 839 -6.01 -36.17 6.55
CA ARG A 839 -5.23 -35.05 7.09
C ARG A 839 -3.78 -35.41 7.38
N ALA A 840 -3.55 -36.56 8.01
CA ALA A 840 -2.21 -37.00 8.40
C ALA A 840 -1.31 -37.20 7.17
N SER A 841 -1.86 -37.72 6.07
CA SER A 841 -1.15 -37.91 4.81
C SER A 841 -0.83 -36.60 4.12
N VAL A 842 -1.78 -35.65 4.05
CA VAL A 842 -1.57 -34.32 3.44
C VAL A 842 -0.45 -33.56 4.16
N PHE A 843 -0.39 -33.66 5.48
CA PHE A 843 0.61 -32.96 6.29
C PHE A 843 1.82 -33.81 6.65
N ALA A 844 2.00 -35.00 6.05
CA ALA A 844 3.10 -35.90 6.37
C ALA A 844 4.48 -35.26 6.20
N GLY A 845 4.62 -34.29 5.29
CA GLY A 845 5.88 -33.58 5.03
C GLY A 845 6.30 -32.55 6.09
N TYR A 846 5.42 -32.21 7.05
CA TYR A 846 5.72 -31.20 8.05
C TYR A 846 6.97 -31.53 8.88
N ASN A 847 7.76 -30.49 9.18
CA ASN A 847 9.00 -30.53 9.98
C ASN A 847 9.98 -31.66 9.59
N GLY A 848 10.20 -31.85 8.29
CA GLY A 848 11.14 -32.87 7.80
C GLY A 848 10.58 -34.30 7.88
N GLY A 849 9.26 -34.46 7.78
CA GLY A 849 8.59 -35.76 7.77
C GLY A 849 8.06 -36.22 9.12
N GLU A 850 8.08 -35.36 10.15
CA GLU A 850 7.46 -35.65 11.45
C GLU A 850 5.92 -35.74 11.34
N GLY A 851 5.35 -35.04 10.36
CA GLY A 851 3.92 -34.98 10.14
C GLY A 851 3.21 -34.02 11.11
N TRP A 852 2.00 -33.62 10.75
CA TRP A 852 1.14 -32.81 11.61
C TRP A 852 -0.31 -33.28 11.47
N ASN A 853 -0.95 -33.65 12.59
CA ASN A 853 -2.33 -34.12 12.57
C ASN A 853 -3.13 -33.42 13.68
N PRO A 854 -3.58 -32.18 13.45
CA PRO A 854 -4.43 -31.46 14.40
C PRO A 854 -5.80 -32.15 14.51
N GLU A 855 -6.49 -32.00 15.65
CA GLU A 855 -7.79 -32.66 15.91
C GLU A 855 -8.98 -31.67 15.84
N PRO A 856 -10.18 -32.16 15.42
CA PRO A 856 -11.41 -31.37 15.31
C PRO A 856 -11.80 -30.60 16.58
#